data_AF-A0A0F6SG32-F1
#
_entry.id   AF-A0A0F6SG32-F1
#
_cell.length_a   1.000
_cell.length_b   1.000
_cell.length_c   1.000
_cell.angle_alpha   90.00
_cell.angle_beta   90.00
_cell.angle_gamma   90.00
#
_symmetry.space_group_name_H-M   'P 1'
#
loop_
_entity.id
_entity.type
_entity.pdbx_description
1 polymer ?
#
loop_
_entity_poly.entity_id
_entity_poly.type
_entity_poly.pdbx_seq_one_letter_code
_entity_poly.pdbx_strand_id
1 'polypeptide(L)'
;MSPGRARALFASILVCTAATLPGCAQPEHAVLIEARSQGDVETLQVTVIDLSGERPPTRTSPRPVRRSAEDIQTGEPVRIAVPLPGPMRALVHVVATGRDATQRFVATRCYDAGGVVRDTVLLVGPIGADLDADGDAFPVDPGATCRDPGEEGRTTSCDFACDASEGADCDDADATIHPGAPELCRDDVDQDCDGRDAECEDRDRDDWRSCSAADAPGTCDCEDGVREINPGATEICRDGVDQDCDGRDGICDQDGDGFEADRETGGSPDCDDTDPEIFPGAVEVCTPRDDPDAVARDEDCNGFVDDAPDCTDDDLDRDGSPACTDVAPGAGCARTDCDCDDCDAGIHPGAIDFCGNGLDEDQNGTDSACPSGDADLDGFASLAAGGADCDDTSASIYPGAPERCGDGIAQSCIADVDCAGGDTDADQYVPPADCGPDDAAQAPGQAEVCNTLDDDCDGTTNEVLGTPVAGLPYGPSGCVLGDARLGPTCAGTGACVTDFLTSVFHCGGCRVACNVPGGDVVADVCIGGVCDCSSQGGALGACTSGTTCCSGAGCRDLQTDVDNCGFCGLACDDASDRCVDGSCSCGTLGRPCDSGATCCGAGCVDTQTDENNCGVCGNVCGVSSSCVAGRCTCDAGFADCDANPATGCEVDTRTDSSHCGACRNVCMRAGASAVCVDSTCQTGSCTAARANCDGVDSNGCEVDTRSDELHCGGCGNECGTNATCSSGGCACDTNFGDCSAATLGCETDLRTSVSNCGGCGIACSANQTCSARSCVCLPSFGDCNASAGCETDLRTTAAHCGRCGNDCGPNATCAGGACMCAPSFGDCSAVAGCETDLRTTAAHCGMCGNNCGPNASCVGSGCVCAPSFGNCTAAAGCETDLRITPTSCGGCGNDCGPNSTCAGSACGCAANFGDCTAAAGCETDLRTNDAHCGMCGNACGPGSDCVGSNCSCTPSFGDCTATAGCETDLRTTDAHCGMCGNDCGPNAGCSGSTCSCDADFDDCTTAAGCETDTSSSLAHCGACNSPCDAMRADSCVDGDCQCGDGPPCNAGQTCTGGACTMM
;
A
#
# COMPACT_ATOMS: atom_id res chain seq x y z
N MET A 1 40.33 -5.13 22.79
CA MET A 1 39.30 -6.14 23.08
C MET A 1 37.97 -5.47 22.87
N SER A 2 37.27 -5.83 21.80
CA SER A 2 35.86 -5.53 21.49
C SER A 2 35.47 -6.48 20.35
N PRO A 3 34.44 -7.34 20.47
CA PRO A 3 33.99 -8.18 19.37
C PRO A 3 32.93 -7.43 18.55
N GLY A 4 33.33 -6.92 17.38
CA GLY A 4 32.40 -6.28 16.44
C GLY A 4 32.02 -7.20 15.28
N ARG A 5 30.71 -7.32 15.04
CA ARG A 5 30.08 -7.70 13.76
C ARG A 5 30.59 -8.99 13.09
N ALA A 6 29.99 -10.12 13.47
CA ALA A 6 29.99 -11.32 12.62
C ALA A 6 28.97 -11.14 11.47
N ARG A 7 29.43 -10.67 10.30
CA ARG A 7 28.60 -10.65 9.08
C ARG A 7 28.25 -12.08 8.65
N ALA A 8 26.98 -12.33 8.37
CA ALA A 8 26.51 -13.58 7.76
C ALA A 8 27.24 -13.84 6.43
N LEU A 9 27.90 -15.01 6.32
CA LEU A 9 28.63 -15.42 5.12
C LEU A 9 28.76 -16.96 5.02
N PHE A 10 27.61 -17.63 5.08
CA PHE A 10 27.41 -19.05 4.74
C PHE A 10 26.15 -19.14 3.86
N ALA A 11 26.07 -19.90 2.76
CA ALA A 11 27.10 -20.65 2.04
C ALA A 11 26.85 -20.63 0.53
N SER A 12 27.86 -20.30 -0.27
CA SER A 12 27.82 -20.53 -1.72
C SER A 12 28.15 -21.98 -2.03
N ILE A 13 27.13 -22.83 -2.22
CA ILE A 13 27.33 -24.20 -2.73
C ILE A 13 27.96 -24.14 -4.12
N LEU A 14 29.19 -24.65 -4.23
CA LEU A 14 29.98 -24.64 -5.46
C LEU A 14 29.65 -25.87 -6.31
N VAL A 15 28.93 -25.65 -7.42
CA VAL A 15 28.83 -26.63 -8.50
C VAL A 15 30.11 -26.55 -9.34
N CYS A 16 31.08 -27.38 -9.01
CA CYS A 16 32.42 -27.35 -9.61
C CYS A 16 32.46 -28.01 -11.00
N THR A 17 32.24 -27.23 -12.06
CA THR A 17 32.52 -27.66 -13.44
C THR A 17 34.04 -27.70 -13.69
N ALA A 18 34.53 -28.77 -14.33
CA ALA A 18 35.94 -29.14 -14.28
C ALA A 18 36.89 -28.24 -15.11
N ALA A 19 37.65 -27.38 -14.44
CA ALA A 19 38.99 -26.95 -14.88
C ALA A 19 39.84 -26.45 -13.70
N THR A 20 40.86 -27.24 -13.31
CA THR A 20 41.93 -26.91 -12.34
C THR A 20 41.53 -26.52 -10.91
N LEU A 21 41.97 -27.31 -9.93
CA LEU A 21 41.95 -26.98 -8.49
C LEU A 21 43.14 -26.07 -8.11
N PRO A 22 42.93 -24.75 -8.05
CA PRO A 22 43.43 -23.98 -6.90
C PRO A 22 42.46 -22.83 -6.53
N GLY A 23 41.80 -22.92 -5.38
CA GLY A 23 40.94 -21.83 -4.88
C GLY A 23 39.94 -22.22 -3.80
N CYS A 24 39.45 -23.46 -3.81
CA CYS A 24 38.64 -23.99 -2.71
C CYS A 24 39.52 -24.30 -1.50
N ALA A 25 39.53 -23.42 -0.49
CA ALA A 25 39.90 -23.83 0.87
C ALA A 25 39.05 -25.05 1.22
N GLN A 26 39.66 -26.16 1.62
CA GLN A 26 38.91 -27.34 2.03
C GLN A 26 38.22 -27.02 3.36
N PRO A 27 36.88 -27.11 3.47
CA PRO A 27 36.23 -27.05 4.76
C PRO A 27 36.70 -28.24 5.62
N GLU A 28 36.77 -28.06 6.94
CA GLU A 28 37.08 -29.17 7.84
C GLU A 28 35.93 -30.21 7.87
N HIS A 29 34.70 -29.78 7.58
CA HIS A 29 33.48 -30.58 7.53
C HIS A 29 32.73 -30.30 6.20
N ALA A 30 32.44 -31.33 5.41
CA ALA A 30 31.74 -31.19 4.11
C ALA A 30 31.23 -32.53 3.58
N VAL A 31 30.15 -32.51 2.78
CA VAL A 31 29.74 -33.64 1.95
C VAL A 31 30.11 -33.36 0.48
N LEU A 32 30.83 -34.30 -0.15
CA LEU A 32 31.26 -34.19 -1.54
C LEU A 32 30.60 -35.29 -2.38
N ILE A 33 29.63 -34.90 -3.19
CA ILE A 33 28.76 -35.83 -3.94
C ILE A 33 29.17 -35.85 -5.42
N GLU A 34 29.42 -37.04 -5.97
CA GLU A 34 29.50 -37.29 -7.41
C GLU A 34 28.14 -37.80 -7.91
N ALA A 35 27.26 -36.87 -8.33
CA ALA A 35 25.92 -37.19 -8.80
C ALA A 35 25.91 -37.64 -10.28
N ARG A 36 25.28 -38.79 -10.52
CA ARG A 36 24.85 -39.25 -11.85
C ARG A 36 23.34 -39.04 -12.00
N SER A 37 22.78 -39.11 -13.21
CA SER A 37 21.34 -38.85 -13.45
C SER A 37 20.73 -39.87 -14.40
N GLN A 38 19.50 -40.31 -14.15
CA GLN A 38 18.76 -41.17 -15.09
C GLN A 38 18.30 -40.45 -16.37
N GLY A 39 18.20 -39.11 -16.34
CA GLY A 39 17.84 -38.28 -17.49
C GLY A 39 18.72 -37.05 -17.68
N ASP A 40 18.41 -36.26 -18.70
CA ASP A 40 19.08 -34.98 -18.98
C ASP A 40 18.85 -34.00 -17.83
N VAL A 41 19.82 -33.12 -17.54
CA VAL A 41 19.75 -32.14 -16.45
C VAL A 41 20.03 -30.74 -16.99
N GLU A 42 19.02 -29.86 -16.97
CA GLU A 42 19.14 -28.44 -17.29
C GLU A 42 19.56 -27.62 -16.07
N THR A 43 18.89 -27.81 -14.93
CA THR A 43 19.20 -27.14 -13.65
C THR A 43 19.30 -28.14 -12.50
N LEU A 44 20.04 -27.77 -11.46
CA LEU A 44 20.19 -28.54 -10.23
C LEU A 44 20.07 -27.62 -9.01
N GLN A 45 19.32 -28.06 -8.02
CA GLN A 45 19.11 -27.43 -6.73
C GLN A 45 19.48 -28.42 -5.63
N VAL A 46 20.03 -27.90 -4.54
CA VAL A 46 20.38 -28.64 -3.32
C VAL A 46 19.71 -27.97 -2.13
N THR A 47 19.04 -28.76 -1.30
CA THR A 47 18.54 -28.42 0.03
C THR A 47 19.34 -29.20 1.07
N VAL A 48 19.67 -28.57 2.19
CA VAL A 48 20.39 -29.18 3.32
C VAL A 48 19.63 -28.87 4.61
N ILE A 49 19.24 -29.92 5.33
CA ILE A 49 18.45 -29.85 6.57
C ILE A 49 19.32 -30.37 7.72
N ASP A 50 19.31 -29.67 8.84
CA ASP A 50 19.99 -30.10 10.07
C ASP A 50 19.07 -31.01 10.88
N LEU A 51 19.36 -32.31 10.92
CA LEU A 51 18.54 -33.31 11.63
C LEU A 51 18.70 -33.25 13.16
N SER A 52 19.33 -32.19 13.69
CA SER A 52 19.33 -31.87 15.11
C SER A 52 18.35 -30.75 15.50
N GLY A 53 17.75 -30.05 14.54
CA GLY A 53 16.90 -28.87 14.78
C GLY A 53 17.66 -27.61 15.21
N GLU A 54 18.99 -27.66 15.42
CA GLU A 54 19.78 -26.50 15.87
C GLU A 54 19.95 -25.39 14.81
N ARG A 55 19.54 -25.63 13.55
CA ARG A 55 19.76 -24.72 12.41
C ARG A 55 18.63 -24.80 11.39
N PRO A 56 18.19 -23.66 10.82
CA PRO A 56 17.17 -23.67 9.77
C PRO A 56 17.68 -24.35 8.48
N PRO A 57 16.77 -24.95 7.69
CA PRO A 57 17.10 -25.58 6.42
C PRO A 57 17.67 -24.58 5.42
N THR A 58 18.66 -25.00 4.64
CA THR A 58 19.34 -24.14 3.66
C THR A 58 19.13 -24.64 2.23
N ARG A 59 18.44 -23.84 1.42
CA ARG A 59 18.09 -24.14 0.03
C ARG A 59 18.86 -23.24 -0.94
N THR A 60 19.52 -23.84 -1.92
CA THR A 60 20.27 -23.10 -2.94
C THR A 60 19.36 -22.54 -4.03
N SER A 61 19.75 -21.42 -4.66
CA SER A 61 19.13 -21.02 -5.94
C SER A 61 19.48 -22.04 -7.04
N PRO A 62 18.53 -22.45 -7.91
CA PRO A 62 18.80 -23.44 -8.96
C PRO A 62 19.98 -23.04 -9.87
N ARG A 63 20.96 -23.94 -10.00
CA ARG A 63 22.18 -23.73 -10.80
C ARG A 63 22.05 -24.42 -12.16
N PRO A 64 22.40 -23.76 -13.29
CA PRO A 64 22.37 -24.40 -14.60
C PRO A 64 23.51 -25.42 -14.75
N VAL A 65 23.17 -26.64 -15.19
CA VAL A 65 24.11 -27.72 -15.49
C VAL A 65 24.16 -28.00 -17.00
N ARG A 66 22.99 -28.07 -17.65
CA ARG A 66 22.80 -28.24 -19.12
C ARG A 66 23.60 -29.41 -19.74
N ARG A 67 23.44 -30.62 -19.22
CA ARG A 67 24.14 -31.83 -19.70
C ARG A 67 23.20 -33.01 -19.92
N SER A 68 23.55 -33.90 -20.86
CA SER A 68 22.73 -35.07 -21.17
C SER A 68 22.89 -36.21 -20.15
N ALA A 69 21.89 -37.09 -20.09
CA ALA A 69 21.93 -38.31 -19.30
C ALA A 69 23.18 -39.15 -19.61
N GLU A 70 23.52 -39.30 -20.89
CA GLU A 70 24.67 -40.09 -21.36
C GLU A 70 26.00 -39.46 -20.90
N ASP A 71 26.14 -38.13 -21.00
CA ASP A 71 27.32 -37.39 -20.53
C ASP A 71 27.51 -37.52 -19.01
N ILE A 72 26.42 -37.50 -18.24
CA ILE A 72 26.43 -37.55 -16.78
C ILE A 72 26.62 -38.98 -16.26
N GLN A 73 25.99 -39.98 -16.90
CA GLN A 73 26.11 -41.39 -16.51
C GLN A 73 27.47 -41.99 -16.88
N THR A 74 27.97 -41.73 -18.10
CA THR A 74 29.15 -42.42 -18.65
C THR A 74 30.39 -41.53 -18.79
N GLY A 75 30.20 -40.21 -18.84
CA GLY A 75 31.26 -39.21 -18.82
C GLY A 75 31.57 -38.71 -17.40
N GLU A 76 31.78 -37.40 -17.28
CA GLU A 76 32.05 -36.77 -15.99
C GLU A 76 30.76 -36.65 -15.15
N PRO A 77 30.70 -37.16 -13.90
CA PRO A 77 29.55 -36.93 -13.02
C PRO A 77 29.46 -35.45 -12.60
N VAL A 78 28.29 -35.01 -12.15
CA VAL A 78 28.12 -33.67 -11.57
C VAL A 78 28.74 -33.67 -10.17
N ARG A 79 29.64 -32.73 -9.90
CA ARG A 79 30.36 -32.63 -8.61
C ARG A 79 29.73 -31.54 -7.75
N ILE A 80 29.12 -31.94 -6.65
CA ILE A 80 28.47 -31.06 -5.67
C ILE A 80 29.34 -31.05 -4.40
N ALA A 81 29.61 -29.87 -3.87
CA ALA A 81 30.29 -29.70 -2.59
C ALA A 81 29.38 -28.95 -1.62
N VAL A 82 28.94 -29.64 -0.56
CA VAL A 82 28.13 -29.10 0.53
C VAL A 82 29.06 -28.81 1.72
N PRO A 83 29.47 -27.56 1.96
CA PRO A 83 30.24 -27.21 3.15
C PRO A 83 29.34 -27.25 4.38
N LEU A 84 29.84 -27.78 5.50
CA LEU A 84 29.11 -27.82 6.76
C LEU A 84 29.80 -26.96 7.83
N PRO A 85 29.05 -26.29 8.73
CA PRO A 85 29.60 -25.40 9.75
C PRO A 85 30.38 -26.13 10.86
N GLY A 86 30.14 -27.43 11.02
CA GLY A 86 30.77 -28.27 12.04
C GLY A 86 30.41 -29.74 11.87
N PRO A 87 30.76 -30.61 12.84
CA PRO A 87 30.34 -32.01 12.83
C PRO A 87 28.85 -32.09 13.16
N MET A 88 28.03 -32.54 12.20
CA MET A 88 26.57 -32.61 12.31
C MET A 88 25.99 -33.77 11.51
N ARG A 89 24.73 -34.12 11.78
CA ARG A 89 23.95 -35.07 10.97
C ARG A 89 22.99 -34.27 10.09
N ALA A 90 23.11 -34.42 8.77
CA ALA A 90 22.38 -33.59 7.82
C ALA A 90 21.70 -34.44 6.74
N LEU A 91 20.45 -34.11 6.42
CA LEU A 91 19.80 -34.55 5.19
C LEU A 91 20.25 -33.63 4.06
N VAL A 92 20.68 -34.21 2.95
CA VAL A 92 20.98 -33.49 1.71
C VAL A 92 20.05 -34.04 0.63
N HIS A 93 19.23 -33.14 0.09
CA HIS A 93 18.25 -33.43 -0.94
C HIS A 93 18.63 -32.70 -2.22
N VAL A 94 18.79 -33.46 -3.31
CA VAL A 94 19.26 -32.94 -4.60
C VAL A 94 18.18 -33.10 -5.65
N VAL A 95 17.65 -31.97 -6.15
CA VAL A 95 16.65 -31.91 -7.22
C VAL A 95 17.31 -31.46 -8.51
N ALA A 96 17.20 -32.27 -9.56
CA ALA A 96 17.56 -31.91 -10.93
C ALA A 96 16.30 -31.75 -11.79
N THR A 97 16.24 -30.71 -12.61
CA THR A 97 15.16 -30.51 -13.59
C THR A 97 15.65 -30.89 -14.99
N GLY A 98 14.83 -31.64 -15.72
CA GLY A 98 15.09 -32.05 -17.09
C GLY A 98 14.93 -30.94 -18.13
N ARG A 99 14.98 -31.32 -19.42
CA ARG A 99 14.68 -30.40 -20.53
C ARG A 99 13.21 -29.99 -20.57
N ASP A 100 12.35 -30.92 -20.17
CA ASP A 100 10.97 -30.63 -19.85
C ASP A 100 10.93 -30.21 -18.37
N ALA A 101 10.34 -29.05 -18.08
CA ALA A 101 10.28 -28.51 -16.72
C ALA A 101 9.45 -29.39 -15.77
N THR A 102 8.62 -30.29 -16.31
CA THR A 102 7.86 -31.29 -15.55
C THR A 102 8.69 -32.52 -15.13
N GLN A 103 9.90 -32.70 -15.66
CA GLN A 103 10.76 -33.82 -15.30
C GLN A 103 11.67 -33.45 -14.12
N ARG A 104 11.40 -34.05 -12.95
CA ARG A 104 12.26 -33.98 -11.76
C ARG A 104 13.06 -35.26 -11.58
N PHE A 105 14.33 -35.16 -11.23
CA PHE A 105 15.21 -36.28 -10.88
C PHE A 105 15.81 -36.01 -9.51
N VAL A 106 15.62 -36.91 -8.55
CA VAL A 106 15.87 -36.64 -7.13
C VAL A 106 16.83 -37.67 -6.52
N ALA A 107 17.63 -37.23 -5.55
CA ALA A 107 18.28 -38.10 -4.59
C ALA A 107 18.25 -37.46 -3.19
N THR A 108 17.58 -38.12 -2.25
CA THR A 108 17.65 -37.80 -0.81
C THR A 108 18.69 -38.73 -0.16
N ARG A 109 19.52 -38.18 0.75
CA ARG A 109 20.54 -38.90 1.53
C ARG A 109 20.75 -38.25 2.90
N CYS A 110 21.08 -39.04 3.90
CA CYS A 110 21.37 -38.58 5.25
C CYS A 110 22.81 -38.91 5.65
N TYR A 111 23.56 -37.91 6.15
CA TYR A 111 25.00 -37.99 6.37
C TYR A 111 25.40 -37.60 7.80
N ASP A 112 26.04 -38.52 8.52
CA ASP A 112 26.77 -38.24 9.77
C ASP A 112 28.16 -37.63 9.46
N ALA A 113 28.20 -36.33 9.23
CA ALA A 113 29.38 -35.64 8.69
C ALA A 113 30.31 -35.08 9.77
N GLY A 114 30.97 -35.97 10.53
CA GLY A 114 32.05 -35.63 11.46
C GLY A 114 33.37 -35.16 10.82
N GLY A 115 33.33 -34.74 9.54
CA GLY A 115 34.49 -34.36 8.73
C GLY A 115 34.12 -34.28 7.25
N VAL A 116 35.07 -34.54 6.33
CA VAL A 116 34.80 -34.57 4.89
C VAL A 116 34.30 -35.96 4.45
N VAL A 117 33.01 -36.07 4.16
CA VAL A 117 32.34 -37.26 3.60
C VAL A 117 32.37 -37.21 2.07
N ARG A 118 32.43 -38.38 1.42
CA ARG A 118 32.40 -38.52 -0.04
C ARG A 118 31.38 -39.57 -0.42
N ASP A 119 30.53 -39.26 -1.39
CA ASP A 119 29.45 -40.14 -1.85
C ASP A 119 29.27 -40.07 -3.38
N THR A 120 28.62 -41.06 -3.96
CA THR A 120 28.30 -41.15 -5.39
C THR A 120 26.85 -41.58 -5.56
N VAL A 121 25.96 -40.63 -5.88
CA VAL A 121 24.51 -40.86 -5.95
C VAL A 121 24.02 -40.99 -7.38
N LEU A 122 22.89 -41.68 -7.58
CA LEU A 122 22.10 -41.61 -8.80
C LEU A 122 20.84 -40.78 -8.54
N LEU A 123 20.65 -39.68 -9.29
CA LEU A 123 19.39 -38.93 -9.35
C LEU A 123 18.36 -39.79 -10.10
N VAL A 124 17.35 -40.26 -9.37
CA VAL A 124 16.32 -41.17 -9.84
C VAL A 124 15.16 -40.37 -10.41
N GLY A 125 14.65 -40.78 -11.57
CA GLY A 125 13.48 -40.14 -12.18
C GLY A 125 13.29 -40.41 -13.68
N PRO A 126 12.34 -39.73 -14.34
CA PRO A 126 11.50 -38.68 -13.76
C PRO A 126 10.61 -39.24 -12.63
N ILE A 127 10.59 -38.57 -11.49
CA ILE A 127 9.56 -38.82 -10.47
C ILE A 127 8.22 -38.27 -10.96
N GLY A 128 7.13 -38.72 -10.34
CA GLY A 128 5.77 -38.30 -10.61
C GLY A 128 4.83 -38.91 -9.57
N ALA A 129 3.53 -38.68 -9.74
CA ALA A 129 2.48 -38.87 -8.73
C ALA A 129 2.27 -40.27 -8.10
N ASP A 130 3.14 -41.25 -8.40
CA ASP A 130 3.23 -42.51 -7.65
C ASP A 130 4.30 -42.45 -6.52
N LEU A 131 5.06 -41.35 -6.41
CA LEU A 131 6.19 -41.15 -5.49
C LEU A 131 6.31 -39.73 -4.89
N ASP A 132 5.64 -38.74 -5.51
CA ASP A 132 5.65 -37.29 -5.24
C ASP A 132 4.38 -36.78 -5.94
N ALA A 133 3.27 -36.66 -5.19
CA ALA A 133 1.92 -36.51 -5.74
C ALA A 133 1.38 -35.06 -5.74
N ASP A 134 1.91 -34.17 -4.91
CA ASP A 134 1.65 -32.73 -4.99
C ASP A 134 2.66 -31.96 -5.88
N GLY A 135 3.88 -32.48 -6.07
CA GLY A 135 4.88 -31.94 -6.99
C GLY A 135 5.97 -31.07 -6.37
N ASP A 136 6.16 -31.09 -5.04
CA ASP A 136 7.19 -30.33 -4.33
C ASP A 136 8.64 -30.85 -4.58
N ALA A 137 8.73 -32.11 -5.03
CA ALA A 137 9.91 -32.94 -5.29
C ALA A 137 10.54 -33.72 -4.10
N PHE A 138 9.93 -33.71 -2.92
CA PHE A 138 10.21 -34.65 -1.84
C PHE A 138 9.40 -35.95 -2.04
N PRO A 139 10.04 -37.14 -1.90
CA PRO A 139 9.32 -38.39 -2.09
C PRO A 139 8.80 -38.99 -0.77
N VAL A 140 7.59 -39.53 -0.79
CA VAL A 140 6.98 -40.32 0.30
C VAL A 140 7.79 -41.59 0.68
N ASP A 141 8.71 -42.03 -0.18
CA ASP A 141 9.74 -43.02 0.14
C ASP A 141 11.13 -42.52 -0.33
N PRO A 142 11.98 -41.96 0.56
CA PRO A 142 13.34 -41.55 0.20
C PRO A 142 14.19 -42.74 -0.22
N GLY A 143 13.89 -43.93 0.30
CA GLY A 143 14.49 -45.20 -0.10
C GLY A 143 14.28 -45.53 -1.59
N ALA A 144 13.16 -45.10 -2.18
CA ALA A 144 12.91 -45.29 -3.62
C ALA A 144 13.89 -44.51 -4.51
N THR A 145 14.34 -43.34 -4.04
CA THR A 145 15.41 -42.53 -4.67
C THR A 145 16.83 -42.94 -4.21
N CYS A 146 16.93 -43.87 -3.25
CA CYS A 146 18.19 -44.28 -2.66
C CYS A 146 18.91 -45.36 -3.48
N ARG A 147 19.44 -44.96 -4.64
CA ARG A 147 20.20 -45.83 -5.55
C ARG A 147 21.62 -45.34 -5.77
N ASP A 148 22.57 -46.26 -5.74
CA ASP A 148 24.00 -45.99 -5.92
C ASP A 148 24.46 -46.53 -7.30
N PRO A 149 25.32 -45.81 -8.06
CA PRO A 149 25.68 -46.20 -9.41
C PRO A 149 26.45 -47.53 -9.51
N GLY A 150 25.75 -48.58 -9.95
CA GLY A 150 26.33 -49.90 -10.26
C GLY A 150 25.66 -51.08 -9.54
N GLU A 151 24.79 -50.85 -8.56
CA GLU A 151 24.04 -51.91 -7.86
C GLU A 151 22.62 -52.07 -8.45
N GLU A 152 22.52 -52.43 -9.74
CA GLU A 152 21.24 -52.77 -10.35
C GLU A 152 20.64 -54.05 -9.74
N GLY A 153 19.67 -53.89 -8.82
CA GLY A 153 18.80 -54.97 -8.35
C GLY A 153 19.07 -55.51 -6.94
N ARG A 154 19.65 -54.72 -6.03
CA ARG A 154 19.82 -55.10 -4.61
C ARG A 154 18.84 -54.33 -3.71
N THR A 155 18.09 -55.06 -2.88
CA THR A 155 16.99 -54.50 -2.06
C THR A 155 17.36 -54.37 -0.58
N THR A 156 18.62 -54.02 -0.26
CA THR A 156 19.07 -53.82 1.12
C THR A 156 20.19 -52.78 1.20
N SER A 157 19.87 -51.64 1.83
CA SER A 157 20.79 -50.57 2.28
C SER A 157 21.70 -49.95 1.21
N CYS A 158 21.32 -48.76 0.74
CA CYS A 158 22.30 -47.73 0.36
C CYS A 158 23.04 -47.28 1.65
N ASP A 159 24.31 -46.85 1.54
CA ASP A 159 25.17 -46.58 2.71
C ASP A 159 24.76 -45.31 3.50
N PHE A 160 24.01 -44.41 2.86
CA PHE A 160 23.54 -43.11 3.41
C PHE A 160 22.02 -42.94 3.27
N ALA A 161 21.26 -44.02 3.45
CA ALA A 161 19.80 -43.96 3.54
C ALA A 161 19.37 -42.99 4.65
N CYS A 162 18.37 -42.16 4.39
CA CYS A 162 17.57 -41.59 5.47
C CYS A 162 16.65 -42.67 6.04
N ASP A 163 16.39 -42.63 7.35
CA ASP A 163 15.27 -43.38 7.90
C ASP A 163 13.95 -42.77 7.38
N ALA A 164 12.90 -43.58 7.32
CA ALA A 164 11.60 -43.17 6.76
C ALA A 164 10.88 -42.08 7.58
N SER A 165 11.42 -41.71 8.75
CA SER A 165 10.94 -40.64 9.63
C SER A 165 11.89 -39.44 9.69
N GLU A 166 12.81 -39.30 8.72
CA GLU A 166 13.82 -38.22 8.71
C GLU A 166 13.96 -37.52 7.36
N GLY A 167 13.28 -38.02 6.33
CA GLY A 167 13.43 -37.54 4.95
C GLY A 167 12.42 -38.09 3.96
N ALA A 168 11.32 -38.66 4.47
CA ALA A 168 10.13 -38.92 3.68
C ALA A 168 9.22 -37.70 3.80
N ASP A 169 8.54 -37.38 2.71
CA ASP A 169 7.34 -36.57 2.78
C ASP A 169 6.30 -37.26 3.70
N CYS A 170 5.77 -36.51 4.66
CA CYS A 170 4.81 -36.98 5.65
C CYS A 170 3.34 -36.71 5.28
N ASP A 171 3.05 -35.83 4.30
CA ASP A 171 1.74 -35.71 3.65
C ASP A 171 1.88 -35.37 2.15
N ASP A 172 2.20 -36.41 1.35
CA ASP A 172 2.31 -36.49 -0.13
C ASP A 172 1.04 -36.06 -0.92
N ALA A 173 0.17 -35.26 -0.30
CA ALA A 173 -0.97 -34.58 -0.89
C ALA A 173 -0.95 -33.06 -0.67
N ASP A 174 -0.04 -32.51 0.12
CA ASP A 174 0.10 -31.09 0.42
C ASP A 174 1.57 -30.63 0.38
N ALA A 175 1.94 -29.94 -0.72
CA ALA A 175 3.27 -29.40 -1.00
C ALA A 175 3.78 -28.34 0.00
N THR A 176 3.10 -28.13 1.13
CA THR A 176 3.54 -27.31 2.26
C THR A 176 4.04 -28.14 3.46
N ILE A 177 3.82 -29.46 3.46
CA ILE A 177 4.19 -30.41 4.50
C ILE A 177 5.27 -31.33 3.94
N HIS A 178 6.54 -31.06 4.25
CA HIS A 178 7.67 -31.82 3.71
C HIS A 178 8.92 -31.65 4.59
N PRO A 179 9.93 -32.55 4.53
CA PRO A 179 11.17 -32.41 5.28
C PRO A 179 11.77 -31.00 5.24
N GLY A 180 11.83 -30.32 6.39
CA GLY A 180 12.34 -28.95 6.49
C GLY A 180 11.48 -27.87 5.82
N ALA A 181 10.15 -28.04 5.82
CA ALA A 181 9.21 -26.94 5.65
C ALA A 181 9.24 -25.98 6.87
N PRO A 182 8.60 -24.80 6.80
CA PRO A 182 8.33 -23.99 7.98
C PRO A 182 7.19 -24.59 8.82
N GLU A 183 7.43 -24.75 10.12
CA GLU A 183 6.42 -25.19 11.10
C GLU A 183 5.33 -24.14 11.36
N LEU A 184 4.08 -24.58 11.54
CA LEU A 184 2.95 -23.78 12.01
C LEU A 184 2.55 -24.22 13.42
N CYS A 185 3.24 -23.65 14.40
CA CYS A 185 3.18 -24.04 15.80
C CYS A 185 1.76 -24.24 16.38
N ARG A 186 1.53 -25.39 17.03
CA ARG A 186 0.33 -25.83 17.76
C ARG A 186 -0.94 -25.99 16.90
N ASP A 187 -0.81 -26.30 15.61
CA ASP A 187 -1.95 -26.68 14.77
C ASP A 187 -2.24 -28.21 14.74
N ASP A 188 -1.50 -29.00 15.55
CA ASP A 188 -1.49 -30.47 15.59
C ASP A 188 -0.98 -31.12 14.27
N VAL A 189 -0.31 -30.37 13.39
CA VAL A 189 0.36 -30.84 12.17
C VAL A 189 1.89 -30.67 12.31
N ASP A 190 2.63 -31.61 11.75
CA ASP A 190 4.10 -31.69 11.72
C ASP A 190 4.49 -31.37 10.27
N GLN A 191 4.74 -30.09 9.97
CA GLN A 191 4.95 -29.61 8.60
C GLN A 191 6.38 -29.93 8.13
N ASP A 192 7.37 -29.86 9.03
CA ASP A 192 8.77 -30.10 8.70
C ASP A 192 9.19 -31.59 8.75
N CYS A 193 8.26 -32.46 9.16
CA CYS A 193 8.38 -33.91 9.26
C CYS A 193 9.49 -34.40 10.24
N ASP A 194 9.92 -33.62 11.25
CA ASP A 194 10.87 -34.07 12.28
C ASP A 194 10.25 -35.03 13.33
N GLY A 195 8.92 -35.12 13.37
CA GLY A 195 8.16 -35.89 14.35
C GLY A 195 7.60 -35.06 15.50
N ARG A 196 7.55 -33.72 15.37
CA ARG A 196 7.05 -32.78 16.39
C ARG A 196 6.42 -31.56 15.73
N ASP A 197 5.17 -31.29 16.09
CA ASP A 197 4.61 -29.94 16.02
C ASP A 197 5.41 -29.03 16.97
N ALA A 198 5.95 -27.93 16.43
CA ALA A 198 6.77 -26.98 17.18
C ALA A 198 5.96 -26.26 18.29
N GLU A 199 6.30 -26.52 19.56
CA GLU A 199 5.76 -25.74 20.68
C GLU A 199 6.27 -24.28 20.58
N CYS A 200 5.37 -23.29 20.44
CA CYS A 200 5.79 -21.89 20.42
C CYS A 200 6.59 -21.56 21.69
N GLU A 201 7.86 -21.15 21.53
CA GLU A 201 8.49 -20.26 22.50
C GLU A 201 7.87 -18.87 22.28
N ASP A 202 7.19 -18.45 23.33
CA ASP A 202 6.73 -17.11 23.65
C ASP A 202 7.48 -16.83 24.98
N ARG A 203 8.68 -16.26 24.86
CA ARG A 203 9.68 -16.28 25.94
C ARG A 203 9.50 -15.12 26.91
N ASP A 204 8.94 -14.00 26.47
CA ASP A 204 8.62 -12.83 27.30
C ASP A 204 7.13 -12.75 27.74
N ARG A 205 6.23 -13.47 27.06
CA ARG A 205 4.81 -13.69 27.40
C ARG A 205 3.84 -12.57 27.04
N ASP A 206 3.93 -12.09 25.82
CA ASP A 206 3.00 -11.10 25.26
C ASP A 206 1.83 -11.68 24.43
N ASP A 207 1.70 -13.02 24.41
CA ASP A 207 0.75 -13.82 23.61
C ASP A 207 1.05 -13.88 22.09
N TRP A 208 2.15 -13.27 21.60
CA TRP A 208 2.69 -13.53 20.26
C TRP A 208 3.74 -14.64 20.28
N ARG A 209 4.21 -15.07 19.11
CA ARG A 209 5.22 -16.13 18.97
C ARG A 209 6.46 -15.56 18.30
N SER A 210 7.63 -16.04 18.69
CA SER A 210 8.89 -15.68 18.02
C SER A 210 8.84 -15.91 16.50
N CYS A 211 9.38 -14.96 15.75
CA CYS A 211 9.49 -14.99 14.30
C CYS A 211 10.53 -16.00 13.80
N SER A 212 10.10 -16.84 12.87
CA SER A 212 11.00 -17.58 12.00
C SER A 212 11.36 -16.76 10.77
N ALA A 213 12.44 -17.13 10.07
CA ALA A 213 12.83 -16.50 8.81
C ALA A 213 11.88 -16.78 7.62
N ALA A 214 10.77 -17.50 7.84
CA ALA A 214 9.76 -17.82 6.85
C ALA A 214 8.45 -17.03 7.04
N ASP A 215 8.29 -16.35 8.17
CA ASP A 215 7.06 -15.66 8.53
C ASP A 215 6.87 -14.36 7.75
N ALA A 216 5.60 -13.98 7.58
CA ALA A 216 5.28 -12.67 7.00
C ALA A 216 5.48 -11.59 8.07
N PRO A 217 5.96 -10.40 7.70
CA PRO A 217 6.01 -9.28 8.63
C PRO A 217 4.62 -8.97 9.21
N GLY A 218 4.57 -8.57 10.49
CA GLY A 218 3.35 -8.30 11.24
C GLY A 218 2.54 -9.55 11.63
N THR A 219 3.16 -10.74 11.64
CA THR A 219 2.47 -12.01 11.99
C THR A 219 3.10 -12.81 13.12
N CYS A 220 4.24 -12.36 13.63
CA CYS A 220 5.03 -12.94 14.70
C CYS A 220 5.83 -11.84 15.40
N ASP A 221 6.32 -12.10 16.60
CA ASP A 221 7.18 -11.22 17.38
C ASP A 221 8.65 -11.37 16.92
N CYS A 222 9.27 -10.23 16.62
CA CYS A 222 10.58 -10.12 16.02
C CYS A 222 11.75 -9.99 17.03
N GLU A 223 11.47 -9.76 18.33
CA GLU A 223 12.42 -9.65 19.44
C GLU A 223 11.88 -10.31 20.74
N ASP A 224 11.54 -11.62 20.68
CA ASP A 224 11.06 -12.59 21.72
C ASP A 224 11.77 -12.61 23.11
N GLY A 225 12.61 -11.63 23.41
CA GLY A 225 13.02 -11.31 24.78
C GLY A 225 12.43 -9.98 25.32
N VAL A 226 11.55 -9.31 24.58
CA VAL A 226 11.08 -7.94 24.78
C VAL A 226 9.59 -7.81 24.42
N ARG A 227 8.70 -8.09 25.40
CA ARG A 227 7.22 -8.01 25.32
C ARG A 227 6.60 -6.71 24.76
N GLU A 228 7.41 -5.69 24.56
CA GLU A 228 7.04 -4.40 23.97
C GLU A 228 7.20 -4.38 22.44
N ILE A 229 7.76 -5.43 21.83
CA ILE A 229 8.04 -5.58 20.40
C ILE A 229 7.25 -6.79 19.88
N ASN A 230 6.09 -6.56 19.29
CA ASN A 230 5.22 -7.58 18.71
C ASN A 230 4.16 -6.97 17.78
N PRO A 231 3.48 -7.75 16.91
CA PRO A 231 2.44 -7.23 16.00
C PRO A 231 1.17 -6.63 16.60
N GLY A 232 1.09 -6.47 17.92
CA GLY A 232 0.08 -5.66 18.62
C GLY A 232 0.64 -4.41 19.30
N ALA A 233 1.95 -4.16 19.20
CA ALA A 233 2.64 -3.02 19.78
C ALA A 233 2.27 -1.70 19.07
N THR A 234 2.81 -0.60 19.58
CA THR A 234 2.67 0.72 18.95
C THR A 234 4.05 1.25 18.67
N GLU A 235 4.26 1.59 17.41
CA GLU A 235 5.54 1.96 16.84
C GLU A 235 6.13 3.25 17.45
N ILE A 236 7.44 3.24 17.72
CA ILE A 236 8.24 4.31 18.31
C ILE A 236 9.21 4.78 17.21
N CYS A 237 8.68 5.63 16.35
CA CYS A 237 9.28 5.98 15.07
C CYS A 237 10.75 6.42 15.11
N ARG A 238 11.52 5.85 14.18
CA ARG A 238 12.93 6.13 13.84
C ARG A 238 13.93 5.83 14.97
N ASP A 239 13.58 4.99 15.95
CA ASP A 239 14.51 4.58 17.01
C ASP A 239 15.47 3.43 16.59
N GLY A 240 15.23 2.84 15.42
CA GLY A 240 16.00 1.74 14.83
C GLY A 240 15.51 0.34 15.21
N VAL A 241 14.36 0.25 15.88
CA VAL A 241 13.64 -0.97 16.24
C VAL A 241 12.28 -0.94 15.54
N ASP A 242 11.87 -2.09 15.01
CA ASP A 242 10.58 -2.36 14.38
C ASP A 242 9.70 -2.96 15.48
N GLN A 243 8.84 -2.16 16.13
CA GLN A 243 8.10 -2.62 17.32
C GLN A 243 6.86 -3.43 16.97
N ASP A 244 6.13 -3.09 15.90
CA ASP A 244 4.98 -3.87 15.41
C ASP A 244 5.37 -5.02 14.44
N CYS A 245 6.66 -5.18 14.20
CA CYS A 245 7.26 -6.26 13.42
C CYS A 245 6.75 -6.33 11.96
N ASP A 246 6.15 -5.27 11.40
CA ASP A 246 5.70 -5.20 9.99
C ASP A 246 6.84 -5.13 8.96
N GLY A 247 8.08 -5.15 9.44
CA GLY A 247 9.29 -5.09 8.63
C GLY A 247 9.77 -3.66 8.39
N ARG A 248 9.21 -2.68 9.11
CA ARG A 248 9.51 -1.25 9.02
C ARG A 248 9.55 -0.67 10.43
N ASP A 249 10.69 -0.08 10.79
CA ASP A 249 10.71 0.96 11.84
C ASP A 249 9.80 2.09 11.37
N GLY A 250 8.70 2.31 12.10
CA GLY A 250 7.58 3.09 11.62
C GLY A 250 7.92 4.52 11.22
N ILE A 251 7.29 4.97 10.14
CA ILE A 251 7.40 6.34 9.67
C ILE A 251 6.12 7.05 10.10
N CYS A 252 6.20 7.71 11.25
CA CYS A 252 5.08 8.47 11.79
C CYS A 252 5.05 9.87 11.17
N ASP A 253 3.86 10.27 10.73
CA ASP A 253 3.39 11.65 10.54
C ASP A 253 3.91 12.54 11.69
N GLN A 254 5.05 13.20 11.47
CA GLN A 254 5.84 13.84 12.52
C GLN A 254 5.38 15.28 12.82
N ASP A 255 4.61 15.89 11.91
CA ASP A 255 4.03 17.23 12.05
C ASP A 255 2.49 17.26 12.22
N GLY A 256 1.79 16.18 11.86
CA GLY A 256 0.39 15.92 12.18
C GLY A 256 -0.61 16.21 11.05
N ASP A 257 -0.18 16.18 9.79
CA ASP A 257 -0.96 16.56 8.62
C ASP A 257 -1.87 15.44 8.06
N GLY A 258 -1.53 14.17 8.35
CA GLY A 258 -2.23 12.96 7.92
C GLY A 258 -1.57 12.15 6.81
N PHE A 259 -0.33 12.45 6.43
CA PHE A 259 0.52 11.68 5.52
C PHE A 259 1.80 11.20 6.23
N GLU A 260 2.36 10.08 5.77
CA GLU A 260 3.58 9.47 6.32
C GLU A 260 4.72 9.69 5.32
N ALA A 261 6.00 9.79 5.70
CA ALA A 261 7.09 9.77 4.69
C ALA A 261 7.36 8.36 4.12
N ASP A 262 7.78 8.26 2.85
CA ASP A 262 8.49 7.08 2.33
C ASP A 262 9.57 7.44 1.31
N ARG A 263 10.81 7.03 1.59
CA ARG A 263 11.95 7.19 0.66
C ARG A 263 12.33 5.91 -0.09
N GLU A 264 11.77 4.75 0.25
CA GLU A 264 12.19 3.45 -0.29
C GLU A 264 11.27 2.89 -1.41
N THR A 265 9.98 3.23 -1.51
CA THR A 265 9.07 2.58 -2.50
C THR A 265 8.42 3.43 -3.62
N GLY A 266 8.87 4.66 -3.84
CA GLY A 266 8.87 5.27 -5.20
C GLY A 266 7.51 5.56 -5.86
N GLY A 267 6.46 5.73 -5.06
CA GLY A 267 5.32 6.60 -5.32
C GLY A 267 5.14 7.47 -4.07
N SER A 268 4.47 8.62 -4.14
CA SER A 268 4.48 9.60 -3.05
C SER A 268 3.51 9.25 -1.91
N PRO A 269 4.09 8.94 -0.74
CA PRO A 269 3.83 9.62 0.52
C PRO A 269 4.72 10.87 0.71
N ASP A 270 4.66 11.48 1.89
CA ASP A 270 5.24 12.79 2.23
C ASP A 270 6.75 12.89 1.93
N CYS A 271 7.15 14.04 1.40
CA CYS A 271 8.50 14.39 0.98
C CYS A 271 9.26 15.33 1.95
N ASP A 272 8.60 15.94 2.94
CA ASP A 272 9.23 16.61 4.09
C ASP A 272 8.37 16.49 5.37
N ASP A 273 8.27 15.26 5.89
CA ASP A 273 7.66 14.77 7.17
C ASP A 273 8.29 15.40 8.44
N THR A 274 8.39 16.72 8.41
CA THR A 274 8.68 17.67 9.49
C THR A 274 8.01 19.05 9.26
N ASP A 275 7.34 19.26 8.12
CA ASP A 275 6.70 20.50 7.70
C ASP A 275 5.26 20.22 7.17
N PRO A 276 4.20 20.51 7.96
CA PRO A 276 2.82 20.12 7.65
C PRO A 276 2.18 20.95 6.51
N GLU A 277 2.97 21.77 5.82
CA GLU A 277 2.58 22.47 4.59
C GLU A 277 3.06 21.74 3.31
N ILE A 278 3.87 20.68 3.42
CA ILE A 278 4.42 19.88 2.32
C ILE A 278 3.79 18.48 2.35
N PHE A 279 2.86 18.19 1.42
CA PHE A 279 2.16 16.90 1.42
C PHE A 279 1.44 16.59 0.09
N PRO A 280 1.11 15.32 -0.20
CA PRO A 280 0.39 14.91 -1.42
C PRO A 280 -0.94 15.66 -1.68
N GLY A 281 -0.87 16.70 -2.50
CA GLY A 281 -2.00 17.57 -2.84
C GLY A 281 -2.06 18.93 -2.11
N ALA A 282 -0.94 19.39 -1.54
CA ALA A 282 -0.76 20.78 -1.11
C ALA A 282 -0.88 21.77 -2.28
N VAL A 283 -0.77 23.07 -1.99
CA VAL A 283 -0.83 24.14 -3.00
C VAL A 283 0.57 24.74 -3.16
N GLU A 284 1.14 24.67 -4.36
CA GLU A 284 2.43 25.28 -4.72
C GLU A 284 2.56 26.72 -4.20
N VAL A 285 3.65 27.02 -3.49
CA VAL A 285 3.99 28.36 -2.97
C VAL A 285 5.28 28.83 -3.62
N CYS A 286 5.20 29.88 -4.45
CA CYS A 286 6.37 30.37 -5.19
C CYS A 286 7.50 30.84 -4.26
N THR A 287 8.69 30.25 -4.39
CA THR A 287 9.91 30.70 -3.68
C THR A 287 10.68 31.78 -4.48
N PRO A 288 11.36 32.74 -3.81
CA PRO A 288 12.08 33.82 -4.51
C PRO A 288 13.26 33.33 -5.34
N ARG A 289 13.44 33.90 -6.54
CA ARG A 289 14.47 33.45 -7.50
C ARG A 289 15.91 33.80 -7.18
N ASP A 290 16.15 34.66 -6.20
CA ASP A 290 17.48 35.23 -5.90
C ASP A 290 18.05 34.78 -4.55
N ASP A 291 17.41 33.82 -3.86
CA ASP A 291 18.02 33.10 -2.74
C ASP A 291 18.95 31.98 -3.27
N PRO A 292 20.27 32.02 -2.99
CA PRO A 292 21.21 30.98 -3.43
C PRO A 292 21.06 29.65 -2.70
N ASP A 293 20.34 29.61 -1.57
CA ASP A 293 20.03 28.41 -0.78
C ASP A 293 18.57 27.93 -0.96
N ALA A 294 17.74 28.64 -1.75
CA ALA A 294 16.40 28.19 -2.15
C ALA A 294 16.50 26.96 -3.07
N VAL A 295 16.45 25.78 -2.45
CA VAL A 295 16.16 24.54 -3.15
C VAL A 295 14.71 24.60 -3.59
N ALA A 296 14.48 24.51 -4.89
CA ALA A 296 13.15 24.37 -5.45
C ALA A 296 12.48 23.13 -4.82
N ARG A 297 11.42 23.34 -4.04
CA ARG A 297 10.67 22.31 -3.28
C ARG A 297 9.49 21.80 -4.13
N ASP A 298 8.97 20.65 -3.74
CA ASP A 298 7.92 19.90 -4.44
C ASP A 298 6.77 19.76 -3.42
N GLU A 299 6.04 20.85 -3.16
CA GLU A 299 5.13 20.94 -2.01
C GLU A 299 3.98 19.92 -2.08
N ASP A 300 3.54 19.54 -3.28
CA ASP A 300 2.51 18.51 -3.46
C ASP A 300 3.08 17.08 -3.63
N CYS A 301 4.40 16.94 -3.47
CA CYS A 301 5.19 15.71 -3.59
C CYS A 301 4.95 14.91 -4.88
N ASN A 302 4.55 15.56 -5.99
CA ASN A 302 4.17 14.89 -7.23
C ASN A 302 5.37 14.34 -8.03
N GLY A 303 6.60 14.72 -7.66
CA GLY A 303 7.86 14.33 -8.31
C GLY A 303 8.34 15.34 -9.36
N PHE A 304 7.67 16.49 -9.47
CA PHE A 304 8.08 17.64 -10.25
C PHE A 304 8.05 18.87 -9.34
N VAL A 305 9.13 19.66 -9.37
CA VAL A 305 9.00 21.07 -8.99
C VAL A 305 8.38 21.77 -10.19
N ASP A 306 7.05 21.88 -10.22
CA ASP A 306 6.32 22.45 -11.35
C ASP A 306 5.82 23.89 -11.22
N ASP A 307 6.19 24.59 -10.11
CA ASP A 307 6.35 26.05 -9.95
C ASP A 307 5.62 26.86 -11.05
N ALA A 308 4.28 26.86 -10.99
CA ALA A 308 3.47 27.02 -12.19
C ALA A 308 3.70 28.37 -12.91
N PRO A 309 3.85 28.38 -14.25
CA PRO A 309 4.40 29.52 -15.01
C PRO A 309 3.38 30.64 -15.31
N ASP A 310 2.54 31.01 -14.34
CA ASP A 310 1.54 32.09 -14.44
C ASP A 310 1.41 32.92 -13.15
N CYS A 311 2.51 33.06 -12.40
CA CYS A 311 2.67 34.09 -11.38
C CYS A 311 2.63 35.49 -12.03
N THR A 312 1.47 36.15 -11.93
CA THR A 312 1.23 37.53 -12.39
C THR A 312 0.52 38.35 -11.31
N ASP A 313 1.29 38.79 -10.32
CA ASP A 313 1.02 40.04 -9.60
C ASP A 313 2.29 40.89 -9.74
N ASP A 314 2.16 42.10 -10.28
CA ASP A 314 3.29 42.95 -10.68
C ASP A 314 3.75 43.90 -9.54
N ASP A 315 3.62 43.49 -8.26
CA ASP A 315 3.81 44.33 -7.05
C ASP A 315 4.28 43.41 -5.89
N LEU A 316 5.57 43.05 -5.90
CA LEU A 316 6.12 41.94 -5.11
C LEU A 316 6.39 42.32 -3.64
N ASP A 317 6.87 43.55 -3.39
CA ASP A 317 7.14 44.09 -2.05
C ASP A 317 5.93 44.78 -1.38
N ARG A 318 4.88 45.09 -2.16
CA ARG A 318 3.59 45.66 -1.74
C ARG A 318 3.62 47.14 -1.35
N ASP A 319 4.53 47.95 -1.89
CA ASP A 319 4.46 49.42 -1.76
C ASP A 319 3.20 50.02 -2.45
N GLY A 320 2.68 49.34 -3.48
CA GLY A 320 1.56 49.79 -4.31
C GLY A 320 1.93 50.38 -5.68
N SER A 321 3.18 50.21 -6.12
CA SER A 321 3.78 50.67 -7.37
C SER A 321 4.20 49.48 -8.23
N PRO A 322 3.63 49.27 -9.43
CA PRO A 322 3.91 48.04 -10.16
C PRO A 322 5.29 48.03 -10.85
N ALA A 323 5.90 46.86 -10.92
CA ALA A 323 7.22 46.60 -11.50
C ALA A 323 7.44 47.16 -12.91
N CYS A 324 8.62 47.74 -13.16
CA CYS A 324 9.04 48.22 -14.48
C CYS A 324 9.38 47.07 -15.45
N THR A 325 8.38 46.52 -16.15
CA THR A 325 8.44 45.38 -17.11
C THR A 325 9.55 45.35 -18.18
N ASP A 326 10.31 46.44 -18.36
CA ASP A 326 11.18 46.71 -19.51
C ASP A 326 12.65 47.05 -19.12
N VAL A 327 13.02 47.03 -17.84
CA VAL A 327 14.36 47.47 -17.37
C VAL A 327 15.20 46.28 -16.89
N ALA A 328 16.46 46.21 -17.36
CA ALA A 328 17.43 45.22 -16.88
C ALA A 328 18.30 45.81 -15.75
N PRO A 329 18.77 45.00 -14.78
CA PRO A 329 19.51 45.51 -13.61
C PRO A 329 20.72 46.37 -14.00
N GLY A 330 20.85 47.54 -13.36
CA GLY A 330 22.01 48.43 -13.52
C GLY A 330 21.87 49.57 -14.55
N ALA A 331 20.66 49.88 -15.02
CA ALA A 331 20.36 51.15 -15.68
C ALA A 331 19.66 52.07 -14.66
N GLY A 332 20.33 53.15 -14.24
CA GLY A 332 19.88 54.00 -13.12
C GLY A 332 18.42 54.45 -13.24
N CYS A 333 17.70 54.31 -12.13
CA CYS A 333 16.28 54.62 -12.01
C CYS A 333 16.03 56.10 -12.28
N ALA A 334 14.99 56.38 -13.06
CA ALA A 334 14.57 57.73 -13.45
C ALA A 334 13.15 57.71 -14.03
N ARG A 335 12.33 56.75 -13.58
CA ARG A 335 10.95 56.55 -14.01
C ARG A 335 10.04 56.80 -12.81
N THR A 336 9.19 57.81 -12.92
CA THR A 336 8.25 58.18 -11.85
C THR A 336 6.89 57.48 -12.05
N ASP A 337 6.87 56.28 -12.65
CA ASP A 337 5.65 55.63 -13.16
C ASP A 337 5.61 54.10 -13.06
N CYS A 338 6.62 53.47 -12.47
CA CYS A 338 6.69 52.05 -12.08
C CYS A 338 7.85 51.86 -11.09
N ASP A 339 7.85 50.73 -10.37
CA ASP A 339 8.95 50.37 -9.47
C ASP A 339 10.18 49.83 -10.21
N CYS A 340 11.38 50.21 -9.78
CA CYS A 340 12.64 49.78 -10.41
C CYS A 340 13.39 48.68 -9.64
N ASP A 341 13.01 48.42 -8.38
CA ASP A 341 13.51 47.32 -7.56
C ASP A 341 12.33 46.76 -6.73
N ASP A 342 11.44 46.04 -7.43
CA ASP A 342 10.17 45.39 -7.00
C ASP A 342 10.32 44.35 -5.85
N CYS A 343 11.48 44.34 -5.19
CA CYS A 343 11.83 43.54 -4.02
C CYS A 343 12.16 44.42 -2.78
N ASP A 344 12.25 45.74 -2.93
CA ASP A 344 12.59 46.71 -1.88
C ASP A 344 11.60 47.88 -1.88
N ALA A 345 10.60 47.78 -1.01
CA ALA A 345 9.56 48.81 -0.79
C ALA A 345 10.13 50.18 -0.32
N GLY A 346 11.44 50.30 -0.14
CA GLY A 346 12.15 51.56 0.03
C GLY A 346 12.46 52.30 -1.28
N ILE A 347 12.48 51.66 -2.46
CA ILE A 347 13.00 52.23 -3.73
C ILE A 347 11.88 52.47 -4.76
N HIS A 348 10.89 53.26 -4.38
CA HIS A 348 9.66 53.43 -5.17
C HIS A 348 9.33 54.91 -5.50
N PRO A 349 8.54 55.22 -6.55
CA PRO A 349 8.19 56.60 -6.93
C PRO A 349 7.38 57.38 -5.87
N GLY A 350 8.09 57.99 -4.92
CA GLY A 350 7.52 58.69 -3.76
C GLY A 350 8.10 58.32 -2.40
N ALA A 351 9.14 57.48 -2.38
CA ALA A 351 9.93 57.12 -1.20
C ALA A 351 10.62 58.34 -0.53
N ILE A 352 11.36 58.07 0.54
CA ILE A 352 12.22 59.05 1.21
C ILE A 352 13.67 58.80 0.77
N ASP A 353 14.22 59.74 0.00
CA ASP A 353 15.60 59.77 -0.51
C ASP A 353 16.63 59.99 0.63
N PHE A 354 17.54 59.03 0.80
CA PHE A 354 18.56 59.01 1.86
C PHE A 354 19.88 59.58 1.35
N CYS A 355 20.12 60.85 1.67
CA CYS A 355 21.22 61.61 1.09
C CYS A 355 22.60 60.91 1.12
N GLY A 356 23.36 61.08 0.05
CA GLY A 356 24.79 60.78 -0.04
C GLY A 356 25.17 59.30 -0.01
N ASN A 357 24.21 58.37 0.04
CA ASN A 357 24.46 56.93 0.04
C ASN A 357 24.78 56.40 -1.39
N GLY A 358 24.50 57.18 -2.43
CA GLY A 358 24.72 56.82 -3.84
C GLY A 358 23.54 56.13 -4.53
N LEU A 359 22.39 56.03 -3.87
CA LEU A 359 21.12 55.51 -4.37
C LEU A 359 20.13 56.67 -4.63
N ASP A 360 18.98 56.38 -5.22
CA ASP A 360 17.97 57.37 -5.65
C ASP A 360 16.59 56.78 -5.35
N GLU A 361 16.28 56.64 -4.05
CA GLU A 361 15.14 55.84 -3.57
C GLU A 361 13.79 56.33 -4.09
N ASP A 362 13.57 57.65 -4.18
CA ASP A 362 12.32 58.21 -4.72
C ASP A 362 12.27 58.23 -6.27
N GLN A 363 13.32 57.72 -6.91
CA GLN A 363 13.54 57.64 -8.35
C GLN A 363 13.42 58.98 -9.10
N ASN A 364 13.70 60.11 -8.43
CA ASN A 364 13.64 61.44 -9.05
C ASN A 364 14.77 61.71 -10.06
N GLY A 365 15.81 60.86 -10.06
CA GLY A 365 16.97 60.89 -10.96
C GLY A 365 18.24 61.44 -10.31
N THR A 366 18.24 61.67 -8.99
CA THR A 366 19.39 62.17 -8.21
C THR A 366 19.28 61.88 -6.71
N ASP A 367 20.21 61.07 -6.19
CA ASP A 367 20.67 61.04 -4.79
C ASP A 367 20.72 62.45 -4.15
N SER A 368 20.03 62.64 -3.02
CA SER A 368 20.05 63.89 -2.28
C SER A 368 21.45 64.24 -1.74
N ALA A 369 21.81 65.52 -1.78
CA ALA A 369 23.12 65.96 -1.28
C ALA A 369 23.08 66.24 0.23
N CYS A 370 23.86 65.49 1.04
CA CYS A 370 23.86 65.68 2.49
C CYS A 370 24.33 67.06 2.98
N PRO A 371 23.85 67.50 4.17
CA PRO A 371 24.37 68.66 4.87
C PRO A 371 25.87 68.53 5.16
N SER A 372 26.61 69.64 5.14
CA SER A 372 28.05 69.61 5.35
C SER A 372 28.43 69.52 6.84
N GLY A 373 29.02 68.39 7.24
CA GLY A 373 29.71 68.24 8.54
C GLY A 373 28.99 67.35 9.55
N ASP A 374 28.42 66.27 9.03
CA ASP A 374 27.93 65.05 9.67
C ASP A 374 28.81 63.95 9.05
N ALA A 375 29.71 63.34 9.83
CA ALA A 375 30.83 62.53 9.31
C ALA A 375 30.76 61.04 9.67
N ASP A 376 29.88 60.65 10.58
CA ASP A 376 29.51 59.28 10.92
C ASP A 376 28.10 58.89 10.41
N LEU A 377 27.34 59.86 9.88
CA LEU A 377 26.09 59.69 9.11
C LEU A 377 24.86 59.31 9.95
N ASP A 378 24.77 59.75 11.19
CA ASP A 378 23.59 59.55 12.05
C ASP A 378 22.47 60.60 11.86
N GLY A 379 22.70 61.62 11.03
CA GLY A 379 21.77 62.71 10.74
C GLY A 379 21.96 63.96 11.62
N PHE A 380 22.88 63.93 12.59
CA PHE A 380 23.22 65.05 13.45
C PHE A 380 24.60 65.61 13.09
N ALA A 381 24.60 66.74 12.36
CA ALA A 381 25.85 67.45 12.11
C ALA A 381 26.59 67.85 13.41
N SER A 382 27.91 67.74 13.36
CA SER A 382 28.84 68.09 14.42
C SER A 382 28.67 69.48 15.03
N LEU A 383 29.06 69.59 16.31
CA LEU A 383 29.32 70.86 16.99
C LEU A 383 30.31 71.75 16.20
N ALA A 384 31.22 71.15 15.43
CA ALA A 384 32.21 71.86 14.61
C ALA A 384 31.59 72.49 13.35
N ALA A 385 30.60 71.83 12.74
CA ALA A 385 29.77 72.36 11.65
C ALA A 385 28.64 73.28 12.15
N GLY A 386 28.31 73.20 13.44
CA GLY A 386 27.31 74.02 14.12
C GLY A 386 25.96 73.33 14.33
N GLY A 387 25.91 72.00 14.20
CA GLY A 387 24.82 71.19 14.75
C GLY A 387 25.06 70.89 16.24
N ALA A 388 24.55 69.76 16.71
CA ALA A 388 24.42 69.47 18.13
C ALA A 388 25.10 68.17 18.59
N ASP A 389 25.52 67.31 17.66
CA ASP A 389 26.39 66.17 17.94
C ASP A 389 27.72 66.62 18.57
N CYS A 390 28.19 65.84 19.54
CA CYS A 390 29.38 66.08 20.33
C CYS A 390 30.56 65.13 20.02
N ASP A 391 30.35 64.06 19.25
CA ASP A 391 31.39 63.18 18.70
C ASP A 391 31.02 62.59 17.32
N ASP A 392 31.02 63.47 16.29
CA ASP A 392 31.06 63.32 14.80
C ASP A 392 32.00 62.22 14.23
N THR A 393 32.45 61.28 15.05
CA THR A 393 33.19 60.08 14.67
C THR A 393 32.56 58.80 15.21
N SER A 394 31.38 58.88 15.82
CA SER A 394 30.67 57.81 16.52
C SER A 394 29.14 58.05 16.51
N ALA A 395 28.45 57.50 15.50
CA ALA A 395 26.99 57.53 15.28
C ALA A 395 26.09 57.01 16.44
N SER A 396 26.68 56.67 17.59
CA SER A 396 26.01 56.31 18.84
C SER A 396 26.10 57.42 19.92
N ILE A 397 26.75 58.54 19.63
CA ILE A 397 26.97 59.67 20.55
C ILE A 397 26.34 60.92 19.94
N TYR A 398 25.02 61.06 20.06
CA TYR A 398 24.25 62.15 19.45
C TYR A 398 23.18 62.72 20.38
N PRO A 399 22.59 63.89 20.07
CA PRO A 399 21.60 64.55 20.92
C PRO A 399 20.33 63.73 21.14
N GLY A 400 20.27 63.01 22.26
CA GLY A 400 19.16 62.13 22.63
C GLY A 400 19.41 60.63 22.50
N ALA A 401 20.65 60.20 22.21
CA ALA A 401 21.03 58.79 22.31
C ALA A 401 20.82 58.26 23.75
N PRO A 402 20.57 56.95 23.96
CA PRO A 402 20.45 56.35 25.29
C PRO A 402 21.74 56.51 26.12
N GLU A 403 21.61 57.00 27.36
CA GLU A 403 22.74 57.19 28.27
C GLU A 403 23.10 55.90 29.01
N ARG A 404 24.36 55.47 28.92
CA ARG A 404 24.92 54.42 29.79
C ARG A 404 25.45 55.07 31.05
N CYS A 405 24.79 54.83 32.18
CA CYS A 405 25.06 55.57 33.39
C CYS A 405 26.48 55.27 33.93
N GLY A 406 27.20 56.31 34.34
CA GLY A 406 28.44 56.21 35.10
C GLY A 406 29.67 55.65 34.37
N ASP A 407 29.62 55.51 33.04
CA ASP A 407 30.79 55.10 32.23
C ASP A 407 31.78 56.24 31.95
N GLY A 408 31.38 57.49 32.24
CA GLY A 408 32.17 58.71 32.04
C GLY A 408 32.05 59.33 30.64
N ILE A 409 31.19 58.79 29.79
CA ILE A 409 30.87 59.26 28.43
C ILE A 409 29.42 59.79 28.44
N ALA A 410 29.15 60.81 27.63
CA ALA A 410 27.87 61.50 27.55
C ALA A 410 27.22 61.18 26.19
N GLN A 411 26.61 60.00 26.05
CA GLN A 411 26.15 59.51 24.73
C GLN A 411 25.06 60.42 24.14
N SER A 412 24.14 60.94 24.97
CA SER A 412 23.10 61.91 24.57
C SER A 412 23.61 63.33 24.30
N CYS A 413 24.92 63.56 24.38
CA CYS A 413 25.58 64.87 24.43
C CYS A 413 25.14 65.78 25.59
N ILE A 414 24.51 65.21 26.61
CA ILE A 414 24.22 65.82 27.92
C ILE A 414 25.03 65.05 28.96
N ALA A 415 25.47 65.71 30.05
CA ALA A 415 26.39 65.09 31.00
C ALA A 415 25.88 63.76 31.57
N ASP A 416 26.77 62.74 31.51
CA ASP A 416 26.66 61.38 32.06
C ASP A 416 25.79 61.29 33.33
N VAL A 417 24.88 60.33 33.32
CA VAL A 417 23.91 60.06 34.37
C VAL A 417 24.55 59.22 35.49
N ASP A 418 24.50 59.68 36.75
CA ASP A 418 24.94 58.87 37.88
C ASP A 418 23.99 57.66 38.12
N CYS A 419 24.45 56.41 37.98
CA CYS A 419 23.65 55.20 38.31
C CYS A 419 23.18 55.09 39.77
N ALA A 420 23.65 55.97 40.66
CA ALA A 420 23.63 55.80 42.11
C ALA A 420 22.21 55.86 42.74
N GLY A 421 21.46 54.76 42.62
CA GLY A 421 20.13 54.55 43.19
C GLY A 421 18.98 54.55 42.17
N GLY A 422 19.26 54.25 40.89
CA GLY A 422 18.26 54.15 39.82
C GLY A 422 18.32 52.86 39.00
N ASP A 423 19.50 52.25 38.88
CA ASP A 423 19.76 50.93 38.26
C ASP A 423 19.57 49.83 39.34
N THR A 424 18.68 48.86 39.10
CA THR A 424 18.29 47.84 40.11
C THR A 424 18.77 46.42 39.78
N ASP A 425 18.97 46.10 38.51
CA ASP A 425 19.39 44.78 38.00
C ASP A 425 20.87 44.75 37.53
N ALA A 426 21.51 45.92 37.46
CA ALA A 426 22.91 46.17 37.08
C ALA A 426 23.23 46.11 35.58
N ASP A 427 22.30 46.48 34.71
CA ASP A 427 22.48 46.61 33.26
C ASP A 427 23.24 47.88 32.80
N GLN A 428 23.35 48.89 33.67
CA GLN A 428 23.93 50.23 33.45
C GLN A 428 23.06 51.22 32.66
N TYR A 429 21.76 50.96 32.55
CA TYR A 429 20.76 51.94 32.14
C TYR A 429 19.85 52.28 33.34
N VAL A 430 18.99 53.29 33.18
CA VAL A 430 18.03 53.69 34.23
C VAL A 430 16.71 54.17 33.62
N PRO A 431 15.57 54.03 34.31
CA PRO A 431 14.29 54.51 33.79
C PRO A 431 14.29 56.04 33.60
N PRO A 432 13.77 56.56 32.46
CA PRO A 432 12.87 55.87 31.53
C PRO A 432 13.53 55.31 30.27
N ALA A 433 14.86 55.21 30.21
CA ALA A 433 15.56 54.64 29.06
C ALA A 433 15.61 53.10 29.14
N ASP A 434 15.89 52.56 30.32
CA ASP A 434 15.60 51.16 30.63
C ASP A 434 14.08 50.98 30.84
N CYS A 435 13.54 49.94 30.21
CA CYS A 435 12.13 49.56 30.20
C CYS A 435 11.80 48.38 31.13
N GLY A 436 12.81 47.60 31.56
CA GLY A 436 12.71 46.44 32.43
C GLY A 436 13.57 46.55 33.71
N PRO A 437 13.28 47.49 34.64
CA PRO A 437 14.19 47.93 35.72
C PRO A 437 14.47 46.94 36.88
N ASP A 438 14.10 45.67 36.69
CA ASP A 438 14.40 44.54 37.57
C ASP A 438 14.93 43.32 36.75
N ASP A 439 15.26 43.49 35.47
CA ASP A 439 15.68 42.45 34.51
C ASP A 439 16.64 42.99 33.43
N ALA A 440 17.95 42.82 33.66
CA ALA A 440 19.04 43.29 32.81
C ALA A 440 19.10 42.71 31.38
N ALA A 441 18.13 41.88 30.99
CA ALA A 441 17.92 41.45 29.60
C ALA A 441 17.12 42.47 28.77
N GLN A 442 16.33 43.36 29.41
CA GLN A 442 15.46 44.36 28.77
C GLN A 442 16.11 45.75 28.85
N ALA A 443 16.96 46.10 27.88
CA ALA A 443 17.82 47.27 27.92
C ALA A 443 18.14 47.87 26.53
N PRO A 444 18.32 49.20 26.41
CA PRO A 444 18.65 49.89 25.15
C PRO A 444 19.71 49.22 24.27
N GLY A 445 19.26 48.67 23.14
CA GLY A 445 20.08 48.06 22.09
C GLY A 445 20.57 46.64 22.37
N GLN A 446 19.82 45.87 23.17
CA GLN A 446 19.97 44.40 23.20
C GLN A 446 19.53 43.78 21.87
N ALA A 447 19.74 42.47 21.71
CA ALA A 447 19.14 41.74 20.61
C ALA A 447 17.81 41.14 21.10
N GLU A 448 16.72 41.56 20.48
CA GLU A 448 15.38 41.02 20.65
C GLU A 448 15.34 39.49 20.65
N VAL A 449 14.67 38.89 21.65
CA VAL A 449 14.57 37.45 21.83
C VAL A 449 13.11 37.03 21.96
N CYS A 450 12.69 35.99 21.23
CA CYS A 450 11.31 35.45 21.11
C CYS A 450 10.49 35.28 22.41
N ASN A 451 10.08 36.39 23.04
CA ASN A 451 9.55 36.40 24.41
C ASN A 451 8.37 37.38 24.65
N THR A 452 8.08 38.28 23.69
CA THR A 452 7.00 39.29 23.69
C THR A 452 7.15 40.47 24.67
N LEU A 453 8.33 40.62 25.27
CA LEU A 453 8.80 41.85 25.90
C LEU A 453 9.63 42.63 24.88
N ASP A 454 9.72 43.94 25.11
CA ASP A 454 10.56 44.90 24.40
C ASP A 454 11.95 44.77 25.05
N ASP A 455 12.77 43.85 24.55
CA ASP A 455 14.08 43.50 25.12
C ASP A 455 15.13 44.57 24.79
N ASP A 456 15.02 45.25 23.65
CA ASP A 456 15.94 46.32 23.25
C ASP A 456 15.49 47.74 23.65
N CYS A 457 14.31 47.86 24.25
CA CYS A 457 13.67 49.10 24.72
C CYS A 457 13.46 50.17 23.61
N ASP A 458 13.39 49.81 22.32
CA ASP A 458 13.06 50.75 21.23
C ASP A 458 11.57 51.14 21.19
N GLY A 459 10.71 50.39 21.88
CA GLY A 459 9.26 50.56 21.90
C GLY A 459 8.49 49.56 21.03
N THR A 460 9.18 48.58 20.43
CA THR A 460 8.64 47.52 19.56
C THR A 460 9.15 46.13 20.00
N THR A 461 9.08 45.11 19.14
CA THR A 461 9.53 43.72 19.42
C THR A 461 9.86 42.95 18.11
N ASN A 462 11.13 42.58 17.80
CA ASN A 462 11.59 42.14 16.44
C ASN A 462 13.03 41.48 16.30
N GLU A 463 13.17 40.19 15.85
CA GLU A 463 14.27 39.26 16.29
C GLU A 463 15.17 38.50 15.18
N VAL A 464 16.46 38.86 14.75
CA VAL A 464 17.39 38.12 13.73
C VAL A 464 19.01 38.39 13.75
N LEU A 465 19.95 37.85 12.86
CA LEU A 465 21.50 37.72 12.96
C LEU A 465 22.50 37.76 11.67
N GLY A 466 23.90 37.66 11.73
CA GLY A 466 24.95 37.79 10.58
C GLY A 466 26.51 37.31 10.64
N THR A 467 27.44 37.52 9.61
CA THR A 467 28.87 36.90 9.38
C THR A 467 30.09 37.63 8.57
N PRO A 468 31.41 37.13 8.43
CA PRO A 468 32.67 37.86 7.90
C PRO A 468 33.83 37.23 6.93
N VAL A 469 34.99 37.93 6.57
CA VAL A 469 35.97 37.77 5.35
C VAL A 469 37.57 37.99 5.52
N ALA A 470 38.52 37.73 4.52
CA ALA A 470 40.04 38.06 4.50
C ALA A 470 40.90 38.13 3.12
N GLY A 471 42.09 38.83 2.99
CA GLY A 471 43.15 38.72 1.87
C GLY A 471 44.29 39.82 1.61
N LEU A 472 45.45 39.57 0.86
CA LEU A 472 46.53 40.54 0.32
C LEU A 472 47.60 40.01 -0.77
N PRO A 473 48.38 40.84 -1.59
CA PRO A 473 49.24 40.45 -2.80
C PRO A 473 50.75 40.98 -3.01
N TYR A 474 51.40 40.82 -4.22
CA TYR A 474 52.89 40.89 -4.57
C TYR A 474 53.43 41.92 -5.67
N GLY A 475 54.78 42.16 -5.83
CA GLY A 475 55.45 42.94 -6.94
C GLY A 475 57.03 42.87 -7.10
N PRO A 476 57.71 43.41 -8.18
CA PRO A 476 59.01 42.86 -8.71
C PRO A 476 60.27 43.78 -8.94
N SER A 477 61.49 43.41 -8.47
CA SER A 477 62.85 43.74 -9.07
C SER A 477 64.09 43.26 -8.28
N GLY A 478 65.11 42.66 -8.95
CA GLY A 478 66.46 42.45 -8.39
C GLY A 478 67.41 41.59 -9.26
N CYS A 479 68.71 41.51 -8.92
CA CYS A 479 69.62 40.43 -9.37
C CYS A 479 69.65 39.34 -8.31
N VAL A 480 68.86 38.28 -8.51
CA VAL A 480 68.97 37.06 -7.74
C VAL A 480 70.24 36.31 -8.16
N LEU A 481 71.13 36.03 -7.21
CA LEU A 481 72.14 34.98 -7.35
C LEU A 481 71.64 33.73 -6.63
N GLY A 482 71.42 32.66 -7.39
CA GLY A 482 71.00 31.38 -6.85
C GLY A 482 72.13 30.69 -6.07
N ASP A 483 71.79 30.34 -4.83
CA ASP A 483 72.51 29.53 -3.84
C ASP A 483 73.88 30.01 -3.28
N ALA A 484 73.91 30.04 -1.95
CA ALA A 484 75.02 29.98 -0.99
C ALA A 484 76.37 30.69 -1.29
N ARG A 485 76.58 31.86 -0.65
CA ARG A 485 77.37 32.01 0.62
C ARG A 485 77.92 33.43 0.93
N LEU A 486 77.59 34.50 0.18
CA LEU A 486 78.16 35.84 0.44
C LEU A 486 77.26 37.05 0.05
N GLY A 487 76.91 37.90 1.04
CA GLY A 487 76.77 39.36 0.90
C GLY A 487 75.45 39.97 0.33
N PRO A 488 75.19 41.29 0.52
CA PRO A 488 73.82 41.84 0.51
C PRO A 488 73.46 42.87 -0.61
N THR A 489 72.18 42.87 -1.04
CA THR A 489 71.28 44.02 -1.47
C THR A 489 71.67 45.02 -2.59
N CYS A 490 70.80 45.65 -3.39
CA CYS A 490 69.38 45.48 -3.81
C CYS A 490 69.05 46.51 -4.93
N ALA A 491 67.96 46.32 -5.71
CA ALA A 491 67.32 47.27 -6.67
C ALA A 491 68.20 47.95 -7.75
N GLY A 492 67.71 48.50 -8.89
CA GLY A 492 66.43 48.49 -9.60
C GLY A 492 66.73 48.82 -11.09
N THR A 493 65.83 48.80 -12.09
CA THR A 493 64.41 48.45 -12.25
C THR A 493 64.06 46.99 -12.64
N GLY A 494 64.91 45.96 -12.65
CA GLY A 494 66.36 45.89 -12.73
C GLY A 494 67.09 45.40 -11.47
N ALA A 495 68.30 44.91 -11.74
CA ALA A 495 69.49 44.68 -10.92
C ALA A 495 69.44 44.68 -9.38
N CYS A 496 70.36 43.95 -8.74
CA CYS A 496 70.88 44.36 -7.44
C CYS A 496 72.04 45.28 -7.72
N VAL A 497 71.87 46.58 -7.45
CA VAL A 497 72.95 47.56 -7.51
C VAL A 497 73.43 47.80 -6.09
N THR A 498 74.45 47.04 -5.69
CA THR A 498 75.20 47.35 -4.47
C THR A 498 75.84 48.72 -4.60
N ASP A 499 75.54 49.64 -3.69
CA ASP A 499 76.08 51.01 -3.75
C ASP A 499 77.54 51.06 -3.27
N PHE A 500 78.46 51.36 -4.20
CA PHE A 500 79.89 51.50 -3.92
C PHE A 500 80.26 52.74 -3.10
N LEU A 501 79.34 53.69 -2.91
CA LEU A 501 79.59 54.91 -2.14
C LEU A 501 79.27 54.75 -0.65
N THR A 502 78.51 53.72 -0.28
CA THR A 502 78.02 53.47 1.10
C THR A 502 78.24 52.04 1.60
N SER A 503 78.43 51.04 0.73
CA SER A 503 78.60 49.64 1.15
C SER A 503 79.92 49.42 1.89
N VAL A 504 79.85 49.13 3.18
CA VAL A 504 81.03 48.86 4.05
C VAL A 504 81.85 47.64 3.63
N PHE A 505 81.26 46.75 2.80
CA PHE A 505 81.88 45.54 2.24
C PHE A 505 82.32 45.70 0.77
N HIS A 506 81.92 46.79 0.10
CA HIS A 506 82.22 47.08 -1.30
C HIS A 506 82.60 48.58 -1.47
N CYS A 507 83.30 49.16 -0.49
CA CYS A 507 83.57 50.60 -0.39
C CYS A 507 84.54 51.06 -1.49
N GLY A 508 84.03 51.83 -2.45
CA GLY A 508 84.77 52.21 -3.67
C GLY A 508 84.91 51.11 -4.72
N GLY A 509 84.33 49.91 -4.51
CA GLY A 509 84.36 48.81 -5.49
C GLY A 509 84.12 47.43 -4.88
N CYS A 510 83.81 46.43 -5.72
CA CYS A 510 83.41 45.11 -5.24
C CYS A 510 84.44 44.44 -4.32
N ARG A 511 83.98 44.01 -3.12
CA ARG A 511 84.75 43.29 -2.08
C ARG A 511 85.88 44.10 -1.42
N VAL A 512 85.83 45.43 -1.48
CA VAL A 512 86.71 46.31 -0.68
C VAL A 512 86.02 46.61 0.65
N ALA A 513 86.60 46.16 1.77
CA ALA A 513 85.99 46.30 3.09
C ALA A 513 86.80 47.23 4.01
N CYS A 514 86.11 48.03 4.84
CA CYS A 514 86.75 49.00 5.75
C CYS A 514 87.41 48.38 7.00
N ASN A 515 87.12 47.11 7.30
CA ASN A 515 87.59 46.45 8.52
C ASN A 515 88.51 45.25 8.21
N VAL A 516 89.72 45.24 8.76
CA VAL A 516 90.70 44.14 8.68
C VAL A 516 91.30 43.84 10.07
N PRO A 517 91.29 42.58 10.54
CA PRO A 517 91.86 42.26 11.86
C PRO A 517 93.39 42.46 11.91
N GLY A 518 93.86 43.35 12.78
CA GLY A 518 95.28 43.47 13.16
C GLY A 518 96.06 44.69 12.65
N GLY A 519 95.41 45.83 12.36
CA GLY A 519 96.07 47.09 12.00
C GLY A 519 95.69 48.28 12.91
N ASP A 520 96.61 49.23 13.10
CA ASP A 520 96.52 50.34 14.08
C ASP A 520 95.52 51.47 13.75
N VAL A 521 94.44 51.22 12.99
CA VAL A 521 93.39 52.23 12.73
C VAL A 521 92.02 51.55 12.61
N VAL A 522 91.02 52.05 13.34
CA VAL A 522 89.67 51.46 13.42
C VAL A 522 88.63 52.47 12.92
N ALA A 523 87.90 52.13 11.86
CA ALA A 523 86.87 52.98 11.23
C ALA A 523 85.75 52.13 10.61
N ASP A 524 84.49 52.49 10.87
CA ASP A 524 83.33 51.58 10.71
C ASP A 524 82.33 51.96 9.58
N VAL A 525 82.45 53.11 8.92
CA VAL A 525 81.48 53.61 7.93
C VAL A 525 82.16 53.90 6.59
N CYS A 526 81.50 53.60 5.47
CA CYS A 526 81.93 54.05 4.13
C CYS A 526 81.14 55.30 3.72
N ILE A 527 81.82 56.42 3.45
CA ILE A 527 81.20 57.66 2.97
C ILE A 527 81.90 58.12 1.69
N GLY A 528 81.18 58.13 0.56
CA GLY A 528 81.73 58.55 -0.73
C GLY A 528 82.85 57.65 -1.25
N GLY A 529 82.91 56.39 -0.81
CA GLY A 529 83.98 55.44 -1.14
C GLY A 529 85.23 55.52 -0.26
N VAL A 530 85.17 56.17 0.92
CA VAL A 530 86.27 56.27 1.90
C VAL A 530 85.79 55.85 3.29
N CYS A 531 86.64 55.19 4.07
CA CYS A 531 86.32 54.70 5.42
C CYS A 531 86.48 55.80 6.49
N ASP A 532 85.47 55.96 7.35
CA ASP A 532 85.34 56.99 8.39
C ASP A 532 84.68 56.42 9.67
N CYS A 533 84.75 57.14 10.79
CA CYS A 533 84.16 56.71 12.07
C CYS A 533 83.32 57.84 12.67
N SER A 534 82.03 57.88 12.33
CA SER A 534 81.13 58.97 12.73
C SER A 534 79.68 58.52 12.84
N SER A 535 79.03 58.88 13.96
CA SER A 535 77.71 59.51 13.87
C SER A 535 77.65 60.72 14.81
N GLN A 536 77.21 61.86 14.26
CA GLN A 536 76.86 63.12 14.93
C GLN A 536 77.90 63.80 15.86
N GLY A 537 78.71 64.69 15.26
CA GLY A 537 78.94 66.00 15.88
C GLY A 537 80.27 66.31 16.58
N GLY A 538 81.42 66.16 15.90
CA GLY A 538 82.62 66.92 16.31
C GLY A 538 83.99 66.39 15.90
N ALA A 539 84.61 67.05 14.91
CA ALA A 539 86.06 67.07 14.63
C ALA A 539 86.82 65.72 14.53
N LEU A 540 87.12 65.32 13.27
CA LEU A 540 88.25 64.51 12.81
C LEU A 540 89.25 64.03 13.89
N GLY A 541 89.06 62.83 14.44
CA GLY A 541 90.01 62.21 15.37
C GLY A 541 89.57 60.83 15.87
N ALA A 542 90.54 59.94 16.12
CA ALA A 542 90.30 58.65 16.75
C ALA A 542 89.96 58.79 18.25
N CYS A 543 89.32 57.77 18.85
CA CYS A 543 88.97 57.76 20.27
C CYS A 543 90.17 58.05 21.20
N THR A 544 89.90 58.79 22.28
CA THR A 544 90.92 59.15 23.28
C THR A 544 91.34 57.94 24.13
N SER A 545 92.57 57.96 24.63
CA SER A 545 93.14 56.88 25.44
C SER A 545 92.26 56.53 26.65
N GLY A 546 91.82 55.27 26.74
CA GLY A 546 90.88 54.80 27.76
C GLY A 546 89.46 54.54 27.22
N THR A 547 89.17 54.87 25.96
CA THR A 547 87.88 54.58 25.33
C THR A 547 88.02 53.78 24.04
N THR A 548 87.07 52.89 23.78
CA THR A 548 87.02 52.00 22.61
C THR A 548 85.89 52.42 21.68
N CYS A 549 86.09 52.36 20.36
CA CYS A 549 85.03 52.65 19.41
C CYS A 549 84.06 51.46 19.32
N CYS A 550 82.84 51.64 19.81
CA CYS A 550 81.78 50.65 19.75
C CYS A 550 80.78 51.05 18.67
N SER A 551 80.59 50.20 17.65
CA SER A 551 79.73 50.47 16.50
C SER A 551 78.30 50.81 16.95
N GLY A 552 77.73 51.91 16.47
CA GLY A 552 76.40 52.39 16.88
C GLY A 552 76.37 53.22 18.18
N ALA A 553 77.32 53.03 19.10
CA ALA A 553 77.41 53.80 20.35
C ALA A 553 78.41 54.97 20.26
N GLY A 554 79.52 54.81 19.53
CA GLY A 554 80.66 55.73 19.51
C GLY A 554 81.76 55.31 20.50
N CYS A 555 82.62 56.24 20.92
CA CYS A 555 83.65 55.93 21.92
C CYS A 555 83.00 55.64 23.29
N ARG A 556 83.35 54.53 23.94
CA ARG A 556 82.86 54.10 25.27
C ARG A 556 83.97 53.63 26.20
N ASP A 557 83.73 53.78 27.50
CA ASP A 557 84.60 53.29 28.57
C ASP A 557 84.11 51.93 29.05
N LEU A 558 84.83 50.88 28.63
CA LEU A 558 84.49 49.50 28.93
C LEU A 558 84.64 49.13 30.42
N GLN A 559 85.13 50.02 31.29
CA GLN A 559 85.24 49.74 32.72
C GLN A 559 84.00 50.15 33.53
N THR A 560 83.15 51.02 32.97
CA THR A 560 82.03 51.65 33.70
C THR A 560 80.72 51.74 32.90
N ASP A 561 80.76 51.58 31.58
CA ASP A 561 79.55 51.52 30.75
C ASP A 561 78.81 50.18 30.95
N VAL A 562 77.55 50.26 31.38
CA VAL A 562 76.70 49.08 31.63
C VAL A 562 76.26 48.40 30.33
N ASP A 563 76.24 49.12 29.21
CA ASP A 563 75.85 48.61 27.89
C ASP A 563 77.05 48.06 27.08
N ASN A 564 78.28 48.26 27.59
CA ASN A 564 79.54 47.90 26.93
C ASN A 564 80.59 47.40 27.94
N CYS A 565 80.17 46.65 28.95
CA CYS A 565 81.02 46.28 30.09
C CYS A 565 82.09 45.25 29.68
N GLY A 566 83.36 45.59 29.81
CA GLY A 566 84.50 44.74 29.41
C GLY A 566 84.74 44.64 27.90
N PHE A 567 83.70 44.67 27.06
CA PHE A 567 83.79 44.81 25.61
C PHE A 567 82.55 45.47 24.97
N CYS A 568 82.73 46.06 23.79
CA CYS A 568 81.65 46.69 23.02
C CYS A 568 80.50 45.71 22.76
N GLY A 569 79.28 46.09 23.13
CA GLY A 569 78.08 45.27 22.98
C GLY A 569 77.88 44.18 24.04
N LEU A 570 78.69 44.12 25.11
CA LEU A 570 78.30 43.40 26.32
C LEU A 570 77.49 44.34 27.22
N ALA A 571 76.18 44.32 27.06
CA ALA A 571 75.30 44.83 28.11
C ALA A 571 75.34 43.87 29.31
N CYS A 572 75.21 44.39 30.52
CA CYS A 572 74.87 43.55 31.66
C CYS A 572 73.39 43.14 31.56
N ASP A 573 73.10 41.84 31.66
CA ASP A 573 71.84 41.27 31.17
C ASP A 573 70.59 41.68 31.97
N ASP A 574 70.75 42.11 33.23
CA ASP A 574 69.65 42.56 34.11
C ASP A 574 69.64 44.08 34.34
N ALA A 575 68.46 44.70 34.39
CA ALA A 575 68.27 46.12 34.72
C ALA A 575 68.76 46.54 36.13
N SER A 576 69.19 45.56 36.93
CA SER A 576 69.73 45.71 38.29
C SER A 576 71.26 45.73 38.34
N ASP A 577 71.93 45.30 37.27
CA ASP A 577 73.37 45.10 37.24
C ASP A 577 74.15 46.41 37.09
N ARG A 578 75.42 46.37 37.50
CA ARG A 578 76.36 47.49 37.37
C ARG A 578 77.67 47.00 36.78
N CYS A 579 78.22 47.74 35.82
CA CYS A 579 79.59 47.53 35.38
C CYS A 579 80.58 48.07 36.41
N VAL A 580 81.45 47.21 36.93
CA VAL A 580 82.52 47.57 37.86
C VAL A 580 83.83 46.95 37.40
N ASP A 581 84.84 47.79 37.13
CA ASP A 581 86.16 47.40 36.60
C ASP A 581 86.10 46.52 35.32
N GLY A 582 85.03 46.65 34.53
CA GLY A 582 84.80 45.88 33.30
C GLY A 582 84.18 44.49 33.50
N SER A 583 83.48 44.26 34.62
CA SER A 583 82.68 43.07 34.86
C SER A 583 81.31 43.43 35.47
N CYS A 584 80.25 42.76 35.02
CA CYS A 584 78.89 42.94 35.53
C CYS A 584 78.75 42.39 36.96
N SER A 585 78.00 43.09 37.81
CA SER A 585 77.80 42.71 39.22
C SER A 585 76.41 43.09 39.72
N CYS A 586 75.80 42.16 40.46
CA CYS A 586 74.42 42.23 40.93
C CYS A 586 74.16 43.34 41.96
N GLY A 587 73.26 44.26 41.61
CA GLY A 587 72.57 45.19 42.50
C GLY A 587 73.49 45.98 43.45
N THR A 588 73.10 46.07 44.72
CA THR A 588 73.91 46.69 45.79
C THR A 588 74.94 45.74 46.40
N LEU A 589 74.98 44.47 45.99
CA LEU A 589 75.86 43.45 46.59
C LEU A 589 77.30 43.52 46.07
N GLY A 590 77.51 44.09 44.87
CA GLY A 590 78.84 44.32 44.29
C GLY A 590 79.63 43.03 44.02
N ARG A 591 78.93 41.92 43.83
CA ARG A 591 79.47 40.60 43.46
C ARG A 591 78.40 39.78 42.72
N PRO A 592 78.78 38.79 41.89
CA PRO A 592 77.83 37.85 41.30
C PRO A 592 77.13 36.99 42.37
N CYS A 593 75.96 36.46 42.02
CA CYS A 593 75.19 35.55 42.87
C CYS A 593 75.85 34.18 43.00
N ASP A 594 75.84 33.61 44.21
CA ASP A 594 76.36 32.28 44.48
C ASP A 594 75.38 31.19 44.02
N SER A 595 75.90 30.08 43.50
CA SER A 595 75.19 28.79 43.35
C SER A 595 73.82 28.83 42.65
N GLY A 596 73.72 29.49 41.49
CA GLY A 596 72.58 29.34 40.57
C GLY A 596 71.35 30.20 40.87
N ALA A 597 71.41 31.08 41.88
CA ALA A 597 70.40 32.11 42.10
C ALA A 597 70.55 33.27 41.10
N THR A 598 69.43 33.86 40.69
CA THR A 598 69.33 34.97 39.72
C THR A 598 69.26 36.33 40.42
N CYS A 599 69.75 37.40 39.78
CA CYS A 599 69.78 38.75 40.36
C CYS A 599 68.45 39.50 40.16
N CYS A 600 67.55 39.42 41.14
CA CYS A 600 66.25 40.10 41.07
C CYS A 600 66.26 41.39 41.92
N GLY A 601 66.62 42.50 41.28
CA GLY A 601 66.64 43.83 41.89
C GLY A 601 67.79 44.02 42.90
N ALA A 602 67.47 43.98 44.19
CA ALA A 602 68.42 44.30 45.26
C ALA A 602 69.19 43.07 45.81
N GLY A 603 68.86 41.85 45.36
CA GLY A 603 69.44 40.61 45.88
C GLY A 603 69.29 39.40 44.96
N CYS A 604 69.88 38.29 45.37
CA CYS A 604 69.83 37.01 44.66
C CYS A 604 68.65 36.18 45.18
N VAL A 605 67.84 35.61 44.27
CA VAL A 605 66.71 34.73 44.58
C VAL A 605 66.80 33.44 43.77
N ASP A 606 66.23 32.35 44.28
CA ASP A 606 66.19 31.07 43.57
C ASP A 606 64.93 30.98 42.71
N THR A 607 65.06 31.29 41.41
CA THR A 607 63.92 31.26 40.49
C THR A 607 63.38 29.86 40.24
N GLN A 608 63.99 28.79 40.77
CA GLN A 608 63.43 27.43 40.71
C GLN A 608 62.35 27.16 41.76
N THR A 609 62.31 27.95 42.85
CA THR A 609 61.47 27.69 44.03
C THR A 609 60.81 28.95 44.64
N ASP A 610 61.24 30.15 44.27
CA ASP A 610 60.67 31.40 44.79
C ASP A 610 59.35 31.76 44.06
N GLU A 611 58.24 31.68 44.79
CA GLU A 611 56.87 31.97 44.32
C GLU A 611 56.68 33.39 43.78
N ASN A 612 57.58 34.33 44.07
CA ASN A 612 57.51 35.73 43.62
C ASN A 612 58.46 36.01 42.43
N ASN A 613 59.28 35.03 42.04
CA ASN A 613 60.32 35.15 41.02
C ASN A 613 60.45 33.86 40.20
N CYS A 614 59.34 33.18 39.94
CA CYS A 614 59.34 31.82 39.42
C CYS A 614 59.77 31.79 37.95
N GLY A 615 60.85 31.09 37.64
CA GLY A 615 61.50 31.08 36.32
C GLY A 615 62.33 32.34 36.06
N VAL A 616 61.71 33.53 36.19
CA VAL A 616 62.33 34.84 35.96
C VAL A 616 61.96 35.85 37.06
N CYS A 617 62.77 36.90 37.21
CA CYS A 617 62.56 37.96 38.19
C CYS A 617 61.20 38.64 38.08
N GLY A 618 60.50 38.80 39.21
CA GLY A 618 59.19 39.45 39.27
C GLY A 618 58.02 38.65 38.70
N ASN A 619 58.24 37.41 38.23
CA ASN A 619 57.15 36.51 37.85
C ASN A 619 56.55 35.86 39.10
N VAL A 620 55.46 36.43 39.59
CA VAL A 620 54.73 35.95 40.77
C VAL A 620 53.72 34.89 40.35
N CYS A 621 53.69 33.75 41.04
CA CYS A 621 52.68 32.73 40.81
C CYS A 621 51.29 33.20 41.29
N GLY A 622 50.27 32.94 40.47
CA GLY A 622 48.87 33.28 40.76
C GLY A 622 48.26 32.45 41.89
N VAL A 623 46.95 32.62 42.12
CA VAL A 623 46.27 31.94 43.26
C VAL A 623 46.33 30.41 43.11
N SER A 624 46.39 29.71 44.26
CA SER A 624 46.43 28.24 44.35
C SER A 624 47.51 27.57 43.45
N SER A 625 48.66 28.24 43.29
CA SER A 625 49.77 27.74 42.48
C SER A 625 51.13 27.93 43.17
N SER A 626 51.98 26.92 43.05
CA SER A 626 53.31 26.83 43.68
C SER A 626 54.42 26.90 42.63
N CYS A 627 55.58 27.47 42.96
CA CYS A 627 56.74 27.47 42.06
C CYS A 627 57.50 26.14 42.12
N VAL A 628 57.49 25.37 41.02
CA VAL A 628 58.19 24.08 40.94
C VAL A 628 59.07 24.04 39.69
N ALA A 629 60.39 23.92 39.89
CA ALA A 629 61.39 23.88 38.83
C ALA A 629 61.33 25.07 37.86
N GLY A 630 61.01 26.26 38.39
CA GLY A 630 60.95 27.51 37.62
C GLY A 630 59.69 27.67 36.77
N ARG A 631 58.62 26.94 37.07
CA ARG A 631 57.28 27.16 36.52
C ARG A 631 56.25 27.18 37.65
N CYS A 632 55.28 28.09 37.57
CA CYS A 632 54.10 28.04 38.43
C CYS A 632 53.24 26.84 38.03
N THR A 633 52.88 26.01 39.01
CA THR A 633 52.09 24.79 38.83
C THR A 633 50.97 24.76 39.85
N CYS A 634 49.77 24.38 39.41
CA CYS A 634 48.60 24.31 40.29
C CYS A 634 48.80 23.37 41.48
N ASP A 635 48.29 23.79 42.63
CA ASP A 635 48.19 22.95 43.81
C ASP A 635 47.17 21.81 43.56
N ALA A 636 47.33 20.69 44.27
CA ALA A 636 46.52 19.50 44.03
C ALA A 636 45.02 19.76 44.27
N GLY A 637 44.21 19.59 43.21
CA GLY A 637 42.77 19.87 43.21
C GLY A 637 42.36 21.17 42.52
N PHE A 638 43.33 22.02 42.15
CA PHE A 638 43.09 23.26 41.40
C PHE A 638 43.57 23.14 39.96
N ALA A 639 42.93 23.90 39.06
CA ALA A 639 43.31 23.99 37.66
C ALA A 639 43.18 25.42 37.11
N ASP A 640 44.03 25.71 36.12
CA ASP A 640 44.04 26.87 35.23
C ASP A 640 43.13 26.51 34.03
N CYS A 641 41.92 27.07 33.99
CA CYS A 641 40.86 26.68 33.05
C CYS A 641 40.52 27.77 32.01
N ASP A 642 40.93 29.02 32.25
CA ASP A 642 40.96 30.08 31.24
C ASP A 642 42.29 30.10 30.44
N ALA A 643 43.29 29.30 30.86
CA ALA A 643 44.65 29.23 30.31
C ALA A 643 45.44 30.54 30.45
N ASN A 644 45.13 31.36 31.47
CA ASN A 644 45.77 32.64 31.75
C ASN A 644 46.76 32.54 32.94
N PRO A 645 48.09 32.53 32.68
CA PRO A 645 49.07 32.36 33.74
C PRO A 645 49.11 33.49 34.78
N ALA A 646 48.45 34.62 34.52
CA ALA A 646 48.41 35.77 35.43
C ALA A 646 47.34 35.66 36.53
N THR A 647 46.27 34.88 36.30
CA THR A 647 45.19 34.65 37.28
C THR A 647 45.51 33.46 38.19
N GLY A 648 46.13 32.41 37.67
CA GLY A 648 46.70 31.31 38.46
C GLY A 648 46.01 29.98 38.20
N CYS A 649 45.49 29.36 39.26
CA CYS A 649 44.71 28.13 39.19
C CYS A 649 43.39 28.33 39.96
N GLU A 650 42.50 29.08 39.32
CA GLU A 650 41.30 29.70 39.88
C GLU A 650 40.17 28.72 40.17
N VAL A 651 40.16 27.53 39.55
CA VAL A 651 39.05 26.58 39.65
C VAL A 651 39.35 25.42 40.61
N ASP A 652 38.49 25.24 41.63
CA ASP A 652 38.54 24.08 42.53
C ASP A 652 37.81 22.88 41.91
N THR A 653 38.54 22.09 41.14
CA THR A 653 38.06 20.88 40.44
C THR A 653 37.55 19.77 41.38
N ARG A 654 37.55 19.96 42.71
CA ARG A 654 36.98 18.99 43.67
C ARG A 654 35.52 19.25 43.99
N THR A 655 35.04 20.47 43.76
CA THR A 655 33.70 20.93 44.16
C THR A 655 32.95 21.69 43.06
N ASP A 656 33.65 22.22 42.07
CA ASP A 656 33.04 22.90 40.93
C ASP A 656 32.33 21.89 40.00
N SER A 657 31.01 22.01 39.88
CA SER A 657 30.17 21.10 39.05
C SER A 657 30.35 21.30 37.54
N SER A 658 30.99 22.40 37.13
CA SER A 658 31.32 22.73 35.73
C SER A 658 32.73 22.29 35.33
N HIS A 659 33.58 21.93 36.30
CA HIS A 659 35.01 21.62 36.11
C HIS A 659 35.46 20.42 36.97
N CYS A 660 34.60 19.42 37.15
CA CYS A 660 34.80 18.37 38.14
C CYS A 660 35.92 17.41 37.73
N GLY A 661 37.02 17.41 38.46
CA GLY A 661 38.23 16.61 38.20
C GLY A 661 39.09 17.05 37.01
N ALA A 662 38.57 17.92 36.12
CA ALA A 662 39.30 18.55 35.03
C ALA A 662 38.55 19.80 34.52
N CYS A 663 39.28 20.74 33.92
CA CYS A 663 38.67 21.91 33.29
C CYS A 663 37.60 21.53 32.25
N ARG A 664 36.48 22.24 32.26
CA ARG A 664 35.31 22.05 31.39
C ARG A 664 34.63 20.68 31.51
N ASN A 665 34.95 19.90 32.54
CA ASN A 665 34.25 18.64 32.82
C ASN A 665 32.97 18.92 33.62
N VAL A 666 31.93 19.35 32.90
CA VAL A 666 30.60 19.61 33.48
C VAL A 666 29.95 18.28 33.87
N CYS A 667 29.54 18.16 35.12
CA CYS A 667 28.77 17.01 35.57
C CYS A 667 27.36 17.06 34.97
N MET A 668 27.06 16.15 34.05
CA MET A 668 25.70 15.92 33.54
C MET A 668 25.25 14.52 33.94
N ARG A 669 24.02 14.41 34.47
CA ARG A 669 23.38 13.16 34.90
C ARG A 669 21.94 13.14 34.38
N ALA A 670 21.57 12.12 33.62
CA ALA A 670 20.20 12.00 33.13
C ALA A 670 19.23 11.90 34.31
N GLY A 671 18.15 12.70 34.30
CA GLY A 671 17.12 12.65 35.33
C GLY A 671 17.53 13.08 36.74
N ALA A 672 18.70 13.70 36.96
CA ALA A 672 19.19 14.04 38.30
C ALA A 672 19.99 15.35 38.35
N SER A 673 19.96 16.04 39.49
CA SER A 673 20.95 17.08 39.76
C SER A 673 22.33 16.43 39.94
N ALA A 674 23.30 16.83 39.13
CA ALA A 674 24.67 16.31 39.24
C ALA A 674 25.48 17.17 40.22
N VAL A 675 26.28 16.52 41.07
CA VAL A 675 27.13 17.20 42.06
C VAL A 675 28.58 16.73 41.96
N CYS A 676 29.53 17.65 42.13
CA CYS A 676 30.96 17.30 42.19
C CYS A 676 31.38 17.07 43.64
N VAL A 677 31.96 15.90 43.93
CA VAL A 677 32.48 15.54 45.24
C VAL A 677 33.84 14.86 45.07
N ASP A 678 34.87 15.40 45.73
CA ASP A 678 36.25 14.91 45.71
C ASP A 678 36.78 14.63 44.28
N SER A 679 36.47 15.54 43.34
CA SER A 679 36.82 15.45 41.91
C SER A 679 36.13 14.33 41.11
N THR A 680 34.99 13.85 41.61
CA THR A 680 34.12 12.88 40.93
C THR A 680 32.70 13.43 40.82
N CYS A 681 32.11 13.33 39.63
CA CYS A 681 30.68 13.59 39.45
C CYS A 681 29.86 12.47 40.12
N GLN A 682 28.93 12.85 41.00
CA GLN A 682 28.01 11.94 41.66
C GLN A 682 26.56 12.34 41.36
N THR A 683 25.65 11.39 41.56
CA THR A 683 24.20 11.64 41.47
C THR A 683 23.75 12.35 42.74
N GLY A 684 23.11 13.52 42.58
CA GLY A 684 22.50 14.26 43.67
C GLY A 684 21.07 13.78 43.93
N SER A 685 20.11 14.69 43.78
CA SER A 685 18.68 14.37 43.87
C SER A 685 18.11 14.13 42.47
N CYS A 686 17.38 13.02 42.28
CA CYS A 686 16.58 12.80 41.08
C CYS A 686 15.57 13.95 40.88
N THR A 687 15.24 14.24 39.62
CA THR A 687 14.09 15.09 39.29
C THR A 687 12.79 14.42 39.75
N ALA A 688 11.74 15.22 39.95
CA ALA A 688 10.45 14.69 40.39
C ALA A 688 9.96 13.59 39.43
N ALA A 689 9.45 12.49 40.00
CA ALA A 689 9.07 11.25 39.32
C ALA A 689 10.18 10.33 38.78
N ARG A 690 11.46 10.72 38.77
CA ARG A 690 12.53 9.79 38.41
C ARG A 690 13.24 9.18 39.62
N ALA A 691 13.80 7.99 39.45
CA ALA A 691 14.53 7.28 40.48
C ALA A 691 15.76 6.56 39.91
N ASN A 692 16.79 6.40 40.75
CA ASN A 692 17.91 5.50 40.52
C ASN A 692 17.57 4.17 41.20
N CYS A 693 17.28 3.14 40.41
CA CYS A 693 16.77 1.86 40.88
C CYS A 693 17.81 0.74 40.80
N ASP A 694 18.85 0.89 39.97
CA ASP A 694 19.99 -0.04 39.93
C ASP A 694 21.08 0.25 40.98
N GLY A 695 21.06 1.43 41.62
CA GLY A 695 22.04 1.87 42.60
C GLY A 695 23.34 2.42 42.00
N VAL A 696 23.38 2.69 40.69
CA VAL A 696 24.59 3.05 39.95
C VAL A 696 24.62 4.54 39.68
N ASP A 697 25.58 5.25 40.28
CA ASP A 697 25.71 6.70 40.08
C ASP A 697 25.92 7.07 38.59
N SER A 698 26.62 6.25 37.80
CA SER A 698 27.10 6.66 36.47
C SER A 698 26.02 6.99 35.42
N ASN A 699 24.82 6.42 35.53
CA ASN A 699 23.69 6.56 34.60
C ASN A 699 22.59 7.53 35.09
N GLY A 700 22.63 7.99 36.34
CA GLY A 700 21.76 9.09 36.83
C GLY A 700 20.53 8.61 37.60
N CYS A 701 19.33 9.05 37.20
CA CYS A 701 18.06 8.52 37.69
C CYS A 701 17.22 8.10 36.48
N GLU A 702 17.51 6.89 36.03
CA GLU A 702 17.15 6.29 34.75
C GLU A 702 15.66 5.93 34.64
N VAL A 703 15.01 5.55 35.74
CA VAL A 703 13.62 5.09 35.77
C VAL A 703 12.63 6.25 35.91
N ASP A 704 11.56 6.32 35.11
CA ASP A 704 10.40 7.19 35.38
C ASP A 704 9.31 6.41 36.11
N THR A 705 9.19 6.65 37.41
CA THR A 705 8.24 5.96 38.30
C THR A 705 6.76 6.29 38.02
N ARG A 706 6.41 7.10 37.01
CA ARG A 706 5.01 7.34 36.62
C ARG A 706 4.48 6.39 35.54
N SER A 707 5.38 5.78 34.77
CA SER A 707 5.08 4.98 33.58
C SER A 707 5.82 3.65 33.56
N ASP A 708 6.96 3.53 34.24
CA ASP A 708 7.68 2.26 34.36
C ASP A 708 6.88 1.25 35.21
N GLU A 709 6.52 0.13 34.59
CA GLU A 709 5.66 -0.90 35.19
C GLU A 709 6.37 -1.76 36.24
N LEU A 710 7.70 -1.82 36.22
CA LEU A 710 8.52 -2.54 37.20
C LEU A 710 8.85 -1.66 38.43
N HIS A 711 8.61 -0.35 38.34
CA HIS A 711 9.00 0.65 39.33
C HIS A 711 7.90 1.70 39.60
N CYS A 712 6.63 1.30 39.50
CA CYS A 712 5.50 2.21 39.53
C CYS A 712 5.30 2.88 40.90
N GLY A 713 5.44 4.21 40.95
CA GLY A 713 5.45 5.01 42.17
C GLY A 713 6.70 4.83 43.05
N GLY A 714 7.68 4.04 42.63
CA GLY A 714 8.93 3.81 43.35
C GLY A 714 9.66 2.52 42.93
N CYS A 715 10.98 2.47 43.12
CA CYS A 715 11.80 1.36 42.66
C CYS A 715 11.34 -0.02 43.17
N GLY A 716 11.13 -0.97 42.25
CA GLY A 716 10.71 -2.34 42.56
C GLY A 716 9.23 -2.49 42.93
N ASN A 717 8.42 -1.45 42.73
CA ASN A 717 6.96 -1.56 42.77
C ASN A 717 6.45 -2.04 41.40
N GLU A 718 6.68 -3.32 41.12
CA GLU A 718 6.15 -4.00 39.95
C GLU A 718 4.61 -4.02 40.00
N CYS A 719 3.96 -3.59 38.92
CA CYS A 719 2.52 -3.74 38.76
C CYS A 719 2.18 -5.22 38.53
N GLY A 720 1.21 -5.73 39.30
CA GLY A 720 0.75 -7.11 39.14
C GLY A 720 0.08 -7.34 37.77
N THR A 721 -0.06 -8.61 37.37
CA THR A 721 -0.59 -8.98 36.05
C THR A 721 -1.92 -8.28 35.71
N ASN A 722 -2.02 -7.86 34.45
CA ASN A 722 -3.09 -7.05 33.85
C ASN A 722 -3.27 -5.66 34.48
N ALA A 723 -2.17 -5.03 34.91
CA ALA A 723 -2.16 -3.66 35.41
C ALA A 723 -1.00 -2.84 34.84
N THR A 724 -1.34 -1.72 34.21
CA THR A 724 -0.43 -0.72 33.64
C THR A 724 -0.08 0.36 34.67
N CYS A 725 1.11 0.95 34.60
CA CYS A 725 1.49 2.07 35.46
C CYS A 725 0.90 3.40 34.94
N SER A 726 0.04 4.04 35.72
CA SER A 726 -0.56 5.32 35.35
C SER A 726 -0.38 6.37 36.45
N SER A 727 0.35 7.45 36.14
CA SER A 727 0.62 8.56 37.06
C SER A 727 1.29 8.12 38.39
N GLY A 728 2.05 7.02 38.37
CA GLY A 728 2.74 6.47 39.54
C GLY A 728 1.86 5.63 40.48
N GLY A 729 0.74 5.13 39.98
CA GLY A 729 -0.01 4.04 40.60
C GLY A 729 -0.42 3.00 39.57
N CYS A 730 -0.35 1.72 39.94
CA CYS A 730 -0.84 0.63 39.09
C CYS A 730 -2.36 0.73 38.95
N ALA A 731 -2.83 0.76 37.70
CA ALA A 731 -4.24 0.75 37.34
C ALA A 731 -4.55 -0.50 36.52
N CYS A 732 -5.75 -1.09 36.70
CA CYS A 732 -6.11 -2.26 35.92
C CYS A 732 -6.34 -1.91 34.46
N ASP A 733 -5.85 -2.79 33.57
CA ASP A 733 -6.07 -2.67 32.14
C ASP A 733 -7.56 -2.73 31.81
N THR A 734 -7.91 -2.20 30.64
CA THR A 734 -9.28 -1.80 30.28
C THR A 734 -10.38 -2.85 30.52
N ASN A 735 -10.05 -4.15 30.63
CA ASN A 735 -10.99 -5.26 30.83
C ASN A 735 -10.80 -6.07 32.13
N PHE A 736 -9.86 -5.70 33.00
CA PHE A 736 -9.52 -6.44 34.21
C PHE A 736 -9.87 -5.65 35.48
N GLY A 737 -9.91 -6.34 36.63
CA GLY A 737 -10.19 -5.70 37.91
C GLY A 737 -9.55 -6.43 39.09
N ASP A 738 -9.03 -5.65 40.05
CA ASP A 738 -8.79 -6.09 41.42
C ASP A 738 -10.15 -6.31 42.09
N CYS A 739 -10.61 -7.55 42.03
CA CYS A 739 -11.88 -7.97 42.62
C CYS A 739 -11.67 -8.77 43.91
N SER A 740 -10.44 -8.87 44.42
CA SER A 740 -10.12 -9.63 45.62
C SER A 740 -8.94 -9.06 46.42
N ALA A 741 -9.19 -8.71 47.68
CA ALA A 741 -8.16 -8.20 48.61
C ALA A 741 -7.14 -9.26 49.08
N ALA A 742 -6.90 -10.31 48.27
CA ALA A 742 -6.03 -11.46 48.58
C ALA A 742 -4.80 -11.53 47.67
N THR A 743 -4.83 -10.87 46.51
CA THR A 743 -3.72 -10.71 45.55
C THR A 743 -3.58 -9.23 45.22
N LEU A 744 -2.35 -8.74 45.07
CA LEU A 744 -2.09 -7.38 44.60
C LEU A 744 -2.00 -7.45 43.08
N GLY A 745 -3.08 -7.15 42.37
CA GLY A 745 -3.12 -7.23 40.91
C GLY A 745 -4.54 -7.17 40.36
N CYS A 746 -4.66 -7.32 39.05
CA CYS A 746 -5.93 -7.23 38.34
C CYS A 746 -6.30 -8.61 37.79
N GLU A 747 -6.39 -9.59 38.69
CA GLU A 747 -6.49 -11.01 38.32
C GLU A 747 -7.83 -11.43 37.70
N THR A 748 -8.84 -10.57 37.70
CA THR A 748 -10.20 -10.91 37.28
C THR A 748 -10.57 -10.31 35.92
N ASP A 749 -10.65 -11.15 34.88
CA ASP A 749 -11.19 -10.76 33.57
C ASP A 749 -12.69 -10.46 33.66
N LEU A 750 -13.06 -9.19 33.51
CA LEU A 750 -14.43 -8.69 33.60
C LEU A 750 -15.27 -9.03 32.36
N ARG A 751 -14.68 -9.58 31.28
CA ARG A 751 -15.40 -10.01 30.06
C ARG A 751 -15.97 -11.41 30.19
N THR A 752 -15.33 -12.26 31.00
CA THR A 752 -15.60 -13.71 31.10
C THR A 752 -16.01 -14.14 32.52
N SER A 753 -15.61 -13.42 33.57
CA SER A 753 -15.93 -13.77 34.94
C SER A 753 -17.44 -13.65 35.25
N VAL A 754 -18.11 -14.80 35.38
CA VAL A 754 -19.53 -14.91 35.75
C VAL A 754 -19.82 -14.30 37.14
N SER A 755 -18.79 -14.08 37.97
CA SER A 755 -18.93 -13.46 39.31
C SER A 755 -18.59 -11.97 39.36
N ASN A 756 -17.98 -11.41 38.31
CA ASN A 756 -17.49 -10.03 38.25
C ASN A 756 -17.69 -9.43 36.83
N CYS A 757 -18.85 -9.70 36.22
CA CYS A 757 -19.08 -9.40 34.82
C CYS A 757 -19.27 -7.89 34.59
N GLY A 758 -18.33 -7.28 33.88
CA GLY A 758 -18.26 -5.84 33.65
C GLY A 758 -17.82 -5.00 34.87
N GLY A 759 -17.58 -5.62 36.02
CA GLY A 759 -17.11 -4.95 37.23
C GLY A 759 -17.11 -5.87 38.45
N CYS A 760 -16.24 -5.56 39.41
CA CYS A 760 -16.09 -6.36 40.62
C CYS A 760 -17.39 -6.46 41.45
N GLY A 761 -17.73 -7.68 41.86
CA GLY A 761 -18.96 -8.01 42.56
C GLY A 761 -20.22 -8.11 41.70
N ILE A 762 -20.15 -7.87 40.39
CA ILE A 762 -21.28 -8.00 39.46
C ILE A 762 -21.43 -9.47 39.04
N ALA A 763 -21.99 -10.29 39.92
CA ALA A 763 -22.29 -11.68 39.61
C ALA A 763 -23.52 -11.79 38.71
N CYS A 764 -23.41 -12.53 37.60
CA CYS A 764 -24.53 -12.83 36.73
C CYS A 764 -25.56 -13.71 37.42
N SER A 765 -26.83 -13.49 37.10
CA SER A 765 -27.95 -14.26 37.67
C SER A 765 -28.04 -15.67 37.07
N ALA A 766 -28.89 -16.51 37.66
CA ALA A 766 -29.12 -17.86 37.13
C ALA A 766 -29.53 -17.82 35.64
N ASN A 767 -28.98 -18.75 34.86
CA ASN A 767 -29.13 -18.88 33.41
C ASN A 767 -28.53 -17.74 32.56
N GLN A 768 -27.67 -16.89 33.15
CA GLN A 768 -26.84 -15.93 32.41
C GLN A 768 -25.38 -16.43 32.31
N THR A 769 -24.66 -15.91 31.33
CA THR A 769 -23.20 -15.96 31.23
C THR A 769 -22.67 -14.54 31.09
N CYS A 770 -21.41 -14.31 31.47
CA CYS A 770 -20.73 -13.10 31.06
C CYS A 770 -20.37 -13.21 29.58
N SER A 771 -20.64 -12.15 28.81
CA SER A 771 -20.20 -11.99 27.43
C SER A 771 -19.98 -10.51 27.16
N ALA A 772 -18.78 -10.14 26.70
CA ALA A 772 -18.39 -8.75 26.43
C ALA A 772 -18.79 -7.78 27.57
N ARG A 773 -18.44 -8.13 28.81
CA ARG A 773 -18.68 -7.33 30.03
C ARG A 773 -20.15 -7.16 30.44
N SER A 774 -21.06 -7.94 29.84
CA SER A 774 -22.49 -7.92 30.15
C SER A 774 -23.02 -9.31 30.49
N CYS A 775 -23.92 -9.39 31.47
CA CYS A 775 -24.61 -10.63 31.80
C CYS A 775 -25.74 -10.90 30.79
N VAL A 776 -25.47 -11.76 29.81
CA VAL A 776 -26.40 -12.13 28.75
C VAL A 776 -27.05 -13.49 29.03
N CYS A 777 -28.26 -13.72 28.53
CA CYS A 777 -28.90 -15.03 28.66
C CYS A 777 -28.13 -16.12 27.92
N LEU A 778 -28.04 -17.31 28.52
CA LEU A 778 -27.63 -18.52 27.80
C LEU A 778 -28.58 -18.78 26.61
N PRO A 779 -28.14 -19.36 25.47
CA PRO A 779 -28.93 -19.46 24.23
C PRO A 779 -30.29 -20.17 24.30
N SER A 780 -30.61 -20.84 25.42
CA SER A 780 -31.89 -21.52 25.66
C SER A 780 -32.85 -20.72 26.55
N PHE A 781 -32.45 -19.57 27.07
CA PHE A 781 -33.21 -18.77 28.04
C PHE A 781 -33.38 -17.33 27.56
N GLY A 782 -34.42 -16.65 28.05
CA GLY A 782 -34.67 -15.24 27.75
C GLY A 782 -35.26 -14.48 28.94
N ASP A 783 -34.98 -13.19 28.99
CA ASP A 783 -35.74 -12.23 29.81
C ASP A 783 -37.04 -11.92 29.09
N CYS A 784 -38.12 -12.56 29.52
CA CYS A 784 -39.40 -12.47 28.82
C CYS A 784 -40.49 -11.73 29.62
N ASN A 785 -40.12 -11.05 30.71
CA ASN A 785 -41.07 -10.30 31.53
C ASN A 785 -40.47 -8.95 32.01
N ALA A 786 -40.84 -8.47 33.19
CA ALA A 786 -40.35 -7.19 33.75
C ALA A 786 -39.43 -7.38 34.97
N SER A 787 -39.11 -8.62 35.31
CA SER A 787 -38.17 -9.01 36.37
C SER A 787 -36.85 -9.32 35.70
N ALA A 788 -35.80 -8.56 35.99
CA ALA A 788 -34.49 -8.74 35.36
C ALA A 788 -33.96 -10.17 35.60
N GLY A 789 -33.71 -10.92 34.54
CA GLY A 789 -33.25 -12.31 34.63
C GLY A 789 -33.37 -13.08 33.32
N CYS A 790 -32.96 -14.35 33.33
CA CYS A 790 -33.16 -15.27 32.19
C CYS A 790 -33.94 -16.50 32.67
N GLU A 791 -35.06 -16.24 33.33
CA GLU A 791 -35.91 -17.24 34.00
C GLU A 791 -36.78 -18.06 33.04
N THR A 792 -36.98 -17.58 31.81
CA THR A 792 -37.87 -18.22 30.84
C THR A 792 -37.10 -19.18 29.92
N ASP A 793 -37.29 -20.50 30.08
CA ASP A 793 -36.74 -21.51 29.18
C ASP A 793 -37.48 -21.49 27.83
N LEU A 794 -36.82 -20.96 26.80
CA LEU A 794 -37.34 -20.82 25.44
C LEU A 794 -37.52 -22.17 24.75
N ARG A 795 -36.94 -23.27 25.25
CA ARG A 795 -37.05 -24.61 24.64
C ARG A 795 -38.29 -25.37 25.04
N THR A 796 -38.93 -24.99 26.16
CA THR A 796 -40.06 -25.72 26.76
C THR A 796 -41.25 -24.83 27.14
N THR A 797 -41.05 -23.52 27.30
CA THR A 797 -42.13 -22.60 27.69
C THR A 797 -43.02 -22.26 26.51
N ALA A 798 -44.25 -22.80 26.50
CA ALA A 798 -45.20 -22.62 25.40
C ALA A 798 -45.51 -21.17 25.02
N ALA A 799 -45.50 -20.24 25.99
CA ALA A 799 -45.79 -18.81 25.77
C ALA A 799 -44.61 -17.99 25.18
N HIS A 800 -43.41 -18.58 25.13
CA HIS A 800 -42.16 -17.91 24.73
C HIS A 800 -41.25 -18.87 23.94
N CYS A 801 -41.83 -19.70 23.08
CA CYS A 801 -41.13 -20.81 22.45
C CYS A 801 -40.14 -20.32 21.38
N GLY A 802 -38.84 -20.57 21.57
CA GLY A 802 -37.77 -20.10 20.70
C GLY A 802 -37.44 -18.61 20.82
N ARG A 803 -38.41 -17.75 21.20
CA ARG A 803 -38.20 -16.34 21.52
C ARG A 803 -39.30 -15.81 22.45
N CYS A 804 -38.96 -14.82 23.28
CA CYS A 804 -39.93 -14.13 24.13
C CYS A 804 -41.14 -13.61 23.34
N GLY A 805 -42.34 -14.01 23.76
CA GLY A 805 -43.62 -13.58 23.18
C GLY A 805 -44.13 -14.48 22.06
N ASN A 806 -43.36 -15.51 21.66
CA ASN A 806 -43.81 -16.51 20.69
C ASN A 806 -44.67 -17.58 21.40
N ASP A 807 -45.94 -17.27 21.62
CA ASP A 807 -46.92 -18.17 22.21
C ASP A 807 -47.44 -19.18 21.18
N CYS A 808 -47.18 -20.47 21.41
CA CYS A 808 -47.65 -21.57 20.56
C CYS A 808 -49.19 -21.71 20.55
N GLY A 809 -49.89 -21.09 21.50
CA GLY A 809 -51.35 -21.14 21.60
C GLY A 809 -51.90 -22.51 22.01
N PRO A 810 -53.23 -22.70 22.00
CA PRO A 810 -53.89 -23.83 22.66
C PRO A 810 -53.74 -25.19 21.96
N ASN A 811 -53.18 -25.24 20.75
CA ASN A 811 -53.09 -26.46 19.92
C ASN A 811 -51.64 -26.91 19.63
N ALA A 812 -50.65 -26.34 20.31
CA ALA A 812 -49.25 -26.73 20.19
C ALA A 812 -48.51 -26.79 21.54
N THR A 813 -47.41 -27.52 21.54
CA THR A 813 -46.48 -27.61 22.67
C THR A 813 -45.08 -27.18 22.23
N CYS A 814 -44.40 -26.39 23.04
CA CYS A 814 -43.00 -26.07 22.78
C CYS A 814 -42.10 -27.28 23.04
N ALA A 815 -41.28 -27.66 22.06
CA ALA A 815 -40.20 -28.62 22.26
C ALA A 815 -38.99 -28.24 21.42
N GLY A 816 -37.82 -28.16 22.06
CA GLY A 816 -36.57 -27.80 21.38
C GLY A 816 -36.54 -26.36 20.84
N GLY A 817 -37.46 -25.50 21.30
CA GLY A 817 -37.60 -24.12 20.81
C GLY A 817 -38.55 -23.94 19.62
N ALA A 818 -39.23 -25.01 19.20
CA ALA A 818 -40.25 -24.97 18.14
C ALA A 818 -41.64 -25.34 18.67
N CYS A 819 -42.68 -24.65 18.18
CA CYS A 819 -44.07 -24.98 18.45
C CYS A 819 -44.49 -26.22 17.64
N MET A 820 -44.67 -27.36 18.30
CA MET A 820 -45.14 -28.59 17.65
C MET A 820 -46.67 -28.64 17.67
N CYS A 821 -47.31 -28.60 16.51
CA CYS A 821 -48.76 -28.74 16.38
C CYS A 821 -49.27 -30.13 16.78
N ALA A 822 -50.46 -30.17 17.38
CA ALA A 822 -51.21 -31.42 17.56
C ALA A 822 -51.57 -32.06 16.18
N PRO A 823 -51.74 -33.40 16.06
CA PRO A 823 -51.87 -34.15 14.79
C PRO A 823 -53.10 -33.88 13.90
N SER A 824 -53.73 -32.71 13.99
CA SER A 824 -54.87 -32.29 13.19
C SER A 824 -54.90 -30.77 12.94
N PHE A 825 -53.88 -30.05 13.41
CA PHE A 825 -53.73 -28.61 13.26
C PHE A 825 -52.39 -28.31 12.58
N GLY A 826 -52.33 -27.21 11.85
CA GLY A 826 -51.09 -26.73 11.22
C GLY A 826 -50.96 -25.21 11.37
N ASP A 827 -49.71 -24.74 11.41
CA ASP A 827 -49.38 -23.34 11.16
C ASP A 827 -49.47 -23.12 9.64
N CYS A 828 -50.55 -22.50 9.20
CA CYS A 828 -50.83 -22.31 7.79
C CYS A 828 -50.93 -20.84 7.40
N SER A 829 -50.45 -19.94 8.25
CA SER A 829 -50.59 -18.49 8.10
C SER A 829 -49.26 -17.77 8.38
N ALA A 830 -49.29 -16.45 8.52
CA ALA A 830 -48.14 -15.66 8.98
C ALA A 830 -48.22 -15.32 10.49
N VAL A 831 -49.24 -15.83 11.18
CA VAL A 831 -49.41 -15.72 12.64
C VAL A 831 -48.93 -17.04 13.22
N ALA A 832 -47.86 -16.99 14.02
CA ALA A 832 -47.28 -18.19 14.62
C ALA A 832 -48.33 -18.91 15.50
N GLY A 833 -48.54 -20.20 15.25
CA GLY A 833 -49.53 -20.99 15.98
C GLY A 833 -50.01 -22.23 15.23
N CYS A 834 -50.95 -22.96 15.82
CA CYS A 834 -51.59 -24.11 15.18
C CYS A 834 -53.10 -23.91 15.16
N GLU A 835 -53.52 -22.80 14.56
CA GLU A 835 -54.88 -22.30 14.49
C GLU A 835 -55.73 -22.96 13.39
N THR A 836 -55.09 -23.51 12.35
CA THR A 836 -55.78 -24.07 11.19
C THR A 836 -56.12 -25.55 11.38
N ASP A 837 -57.40 -25.89 11.60
CA ASP A 837 -57.88 -27.30 11.65
C ASP A 837 -57.85 -27.92 10.24
N LEU A 838 -56.86 -28.79 10.02
CA LEU A 838 -56.59 -29.42 8.73
C LEU A 838 -57.70 -30.41 8.31
N ARG A 839 -58.60 -30.80 9.22
CA ARG A 839 -59.64 -31.80 8.92
C ARG A 839 -60.90 -31.18 8.31
N THR A 840 -61.06 -29.86 8.43
CA THR A 840 -62.27 -29.11 8.07
C THR A 840 -61.99 -27.87 7.22
N THR A 841 -60.78 -27.31 7.27
CA THR A 841 -60.46 -26.07 6.54
C THR A 841 -60.21 -26.36 5.07
N ALA A 842 -61.15 -25.94 4.20
CA ALA A 842 -61.13 -26.28 2.78
C ALA A 842 -59.90 -25.74 2.00
N ALA A 843 -59.24 -24.69 2.49
CA ALA A 843 -58.02 -24.14 1.89
C ALA A 843 -56.71 -24.86 2.34
N HIS A 844 -56.78 -25.69 3.38
CA HIS A 844 -55.63 -26.34 4.03
C HIS A 844 -55.99 -27.78 4.43
N CYS A 845 -56.67 -28.51 3.54
CA CYS A 845 -57.25 -29.81 3.86
C CYS A 845 -56.18 -30.90 3.95
N GLY A 846 -55.97 -31.47 5.13
CA GLY A 846 -54.94 -32.47 5.41
C GLY A 846 -53.51 -31.93 5.53
N MET A 847 -53.19 -30.84 4.84
CA MET A 847 -51.94 -30.09 4.99
C MET A 847 -52.11 -28.62 4.58
N CYS A 848 -51.22 -27.74 5.07
CA CYS A 848 -51.22 -26.33 4.68
C CYS A 848 -51.07 -26.14 3.16
N GLY A 849 -51.92 -25.30 2.58
CA GLY A 849 -51.93 -24.99 1.15
C GLY A 849 -52.72 -25.97 0.28
N ASN A 850 -53.17 -27.11 0.82
CA ASN A 850 -53.98 -28.06 0.07
C ASN A 850 -55.45 -27.59 -0.02
N ASN A 851 -55.71 -26.73 -1.01
CA ASN A 851 -57.03 -26.16 -1.27
C ASN A 851 -57.88 -27.10 -2.13
N CYS A 852 -59.03 -27.52 -1.62
CA CYS A 852 -59.93 -28.44 -2.33
C CYS A 852 -60.59 -27.85 -3.59
N GLY A 853 -60.55 -26.53 -3.79
CA GLY A 853 -61.13 -25.87 -4.97
C GLY A 853 -62.66 -25.76 -4.98
N PRO A 854 -63.26 -25.17 -6.03
CA PRO A 854 -64.61 -24.61 -5.97
C PRO A 854 -65.79 -25.61 -5.95
N ASN A 855 -65.57 -26.92 -6.07
CA ASN A 855 -66.63 -27.95 -6.08
C ASN A 855 -66.37 -29.11 -5.09
N ALA A 856 -65.58 -28.87 -4.05
CA ALA A 856 -65.19 -29.89 -3.06
C ALA A 856 -65.25 -29.35 -1.63
N SER A 857 -65.29 -30.25 -0.65
CA SER A 857 -65.32 -29.91 0.78
C SER A 857 -64.31 -30.75 1.55
N CYS A 858 -63.65 -30.16 2.54
CA CYS A 858 -62.74 -30.90 3.41
C CYS A 858 -63.52 -31.70 4.45
N VAL A 859 -63.37 -33.02 4.44
CA VAL A 859 -64.00 -33.93 5.40
C VAL A 859 -62.97 -34.96 5.86
N GLY A 860 -62.55 -34.87 7.12
CA GLY A 860 -61.63 -35.86 7.71
C GLY A 860 -60.24 -35.85 7.05
N SER A 861 -59.73 -34.66 6.74
CA SER A 861 -58.44 -34.43 6.06
C SER A 861 -58.38 -34.86 4.59
N GLY A 862 -59.52 -35.17 3.96
CA GLY A 862 -59.63 -35.42 2.52
C GLY A 862 -60.60 -34.46 1.83
N CYS A 863 -60.27 -34.03 0.62
CA CYS A 863 -61.16 -33.26 -0.24
C CYS A 863 -62.19 -34.20 -0.90
N VAL A 864 -63.48 -33.97 -0.64
CA VAL A 864 -64.60 -34.77 -1.16
C VAL A 864 -65.41 -33.95 -2.16
N CYS A 865 -65.65 -34.48 -3.35
CA CYS A 865 -66.41 -33.79 -4.40
C CYS A 865 -67.90 -33.61 -4.07
N ALA A 866 -68.47 -32.50 -4.51
CA ALA A 866 -69.91 -32.30 -4.56
C ALA A 866 -70.59 -33.32 -5.52
N PRO A 867 -71.86 -33.69 -5.28
CA PRO A 867 -72.59 -34.58 -6.18
C PRO A 867 -72.56 -34.09 -7.63
N SER A 868 -72.39 -35.01 -8.57
CA SER A 868 -72.24 -34.77 -10.02
C SER A 868 -70.92 -34.15 -10.50
N PHE A 869 -69.95 -33.90 -9.61
CA PHE A 869 -68.59 -33.51 -9.98
C PHE A 869 -67.59 -34.62 -9.64
N GLY A 870 -66.58 -34.81 -10.50
CA GLY A 870 -65.52 -35.79 -10.31
C GLY A 870 -64.13 -35.20 -10.55
N ASN A 871 -63.14 -35.77 -9.87
CA ASN A 871 -61.74 -35.63 -10.23
C ASN A 871 -61.44 -36.65 -11.33
N CYS A 872 -61.43 -36.20 -12.59
CA CYS A 872 -61.27 -37.11 -13.74
C CYS A 872 -60.02 -36.80 -14.55
N THR A 873 -59.13 -35.96 -14.04
CA THR A 873 -57.88 -35.55 -14.68
C THR A 873 -56.68 -35.76 -13.75
N ALA A 874 -55.47 -35.43 -14.22
CA ALA A 874 -54.29 -35.41 -13.35
C ALA A 874 -54.19 -34.15 -12.48
N ALA A 875 -55.09 -33.17 -12.67
CA ALA A 875 -55.18 -32.00 -11.81
C ALA A 875 -55.97 -32.33 -10.54
N ALA A 876 -55.50 -31.90 -9.37
CA ALA A 876 -56.22 -32.11 -8.12
C ALA A 876 -57.44 -31.17 -8.04
N GLY A 877 -58.66 -31.73 -8.05
CA GLY A 877 -59.88 -30.95 -7.95
C GLY A 877 -61.15 -31.78 -8.09
N CYS A 878 -62.29 -31.12 -8.25
CA CYS A 878 -63.56 -31.72 -8.65
C CYS A 878 -64.11 -30.93 -9.85
N GLU A 879 -63.27 -30.84 -10.88
CA GLU A 879 -63.40 -29.95 -12.03
C GLU A 879 -64.27 -30.51 -13.16
N THR A 880 -64.48 -31.84 -13.19
CA THR A 880 -65.22 -32.49 -14.28
C THR A 880 -66.71 -32.63 -13.94
N ASP A 881 -67.58 -31.90 -14.66
CA ASP A 881 -69.04 -32.04 -14.55
C ASP A 881 -69.54 -33.31 -15.26
N LEU A 882 -69.86 -34.33 -14.47
CA LEU A 882 -70.27 -35.66 -14.93
C LEU A 882 -71.65 -35.68 -15.59
N ARG A 883 -72.33 -34.54 -15.74
CA ARG A 883 -73.66 -34.46 -16.39
C ARG A 883 -73.60 -34.10 -17.87
N ILE A 884 -72.48 -33.49 -18.29
CA ILE A 884 -72.32 -32.88 -19.62
C ILE A 884 -71.00 -33.22 -20.31
N THR A 885 -69.94 -33.61 -19.58
CA THR A 885 -68.64 -33.94 -20.18
C THR A 885 -68.72 -35.27 -20.95
N PRO A 886 -68.54 -35.29 -22.30
CA PRO A 886 -68.74 -36.50 -23.09
C PRO A 886 -67.79 -37.65 -22.77
N THR A 887 -66.55 -37.33 -22.36
CA THR A 887 -65.47 -38.28 -22.02
C THR A 887 -65.54 -38.79 -20.58
N SER A 888 -66.53 -38.37 -19.78
CA SER A 888 -66.71 -38.76 -18.37
C SER A 888 -68.19 -38.67 -17.96
N CYS A 889 -69.08 -39.16 -18.82
CA CYS A 889 -70.52 -39.02 -18.64
C CYS A 889 -71.04 -39.96 -17.55
N GLY A 890 -71.49 -39.41 -16.43
CA GLY A 890 -71.95 -40.16 -15.26
C GLY A 890 -70.84 -40.81 -14.42
N GLY A 891 -69.57 -40.72 -14.85
CA GLY A 891 -68.41 -41.22 -14.13
C GLY A 891 -67.11 -40.97 -14.89
N CYS A 892 -65.99 -40.82 -14.18
CA CYS A 892 -64.69 -40.56 -14.80
C CYS A 892 -64.29 -41.65 -15.79
N GLY A 893 -63.86 -41.24 -16.99
CA GLY A 893 -63.46 -42.14 -18.08
C GLY A 893 -64.62 -42.84 -18.80
N ASN A 894 -65.88 -42.56 -18.47
CA ASN A 894 -67.02 -43.07 -19.21
C ASN A 894 -67.26 -42.21 -20.48
N ASP A 895 -66.51 -42.51 -21.53
CA ASP A 895 -66.59 -41.85 -22.83
C ASP A 895 -67.78 -42.36 -23.65
N CYS A 896 -68.67 -41.46 -24.06
CA CYS A 896 -69.82 -41.78 -24.92
C CYS A 896 -69.44 -42.17 -26.35
N GLY A 897 -68.19 -41.93 -26.78
CA GLY A 897 -67.70 -42.29 -28.11
C GLY A 897 -68.21 -41.39 -29.26
N PRO A 898 -67.79 -41.67 -30.50
CA PRO A 898 -68.12 -40.84 -31.66
C PRO A 898 -69.63 -40.86 -31.96
N ASN A 899 -70.14 -39.73 -32.44
CA ASN A 899 -71.56 -39.47 -32.76
C ASN A 899 -72.53 -39.59 -31.56
N SER A 900 -72.01 -39.58 -30.33
CA SER A 900 -72.80 -39.55 -29.10
C SER A 900 -72.70 -38.20 -28.38
N THR A 901 -73.62 -37.95 -27.45
CA THR A 901 -73.65 -36.79 -26.56
C THR A 901 -73.91 -37.22 -25.12
N CYS A 902 -73.37 -36.48 -24.14
CA CYS A 902 -73.68 -36.66 -22.73
C CYS A 902 -74.78 -35.70 -22.30
N ALA A 903 -75.89 -36.22 -21.77
CA ALA A 903 -76.97 -35.42 -21.23
C ALA A 903 -77.54 -36.06 -19.97
N GLY A 904 -77.51 -35.33 -18.85
CA GLY A 904 -78.06 -35.81 -17.58
C GLY A 904 -77.35 -37.04 -17.02
N SER A 905 -76.03 -37.13 -17.24
CA SER A 905 -75.19 -38.27 -16.84
C SER A 905 -75.48 -39.59 -17.57
N ALA A 906 -76.11 -39.54 -18.74
CA ALA A 906 -76.25 -40.67 -19.66
C ALA A 906 -75.78 -40.31 -21.07
N CYS A 907 -75.21 -41.29 -21.78
CA CYS A 907 -74.85 -41.18 -23.18
C CYS A 907 -76.05 -41.46 -24.09
N GLY A 908 -76.20 -40.70 -25.17
CA GLY A 908 -77.20 -40.93 -26.21
C GLY A 908 -76.79 -40.33 -27.55
N CYS A 909 -77.37 -40.81 -28.66
CA CYS A 909 -76.93 -40.43 -30.00
C CYS A 909 -77.15 -38.95 -30.32
N ALA A 910 -76.18 -38.38 -31.04
CA ALA A 910 -76.32 -37.07 -31.66
C ALA A 910 -77.40 -37.09 -32.75
N ALA A 911 -77.97 -35.91 -33.05
CA ALA A 911 -79.04 -35.80 -34.02
C ALA A 911 -78.66 -36.39 -35.39
N ASN A 912 -79.56 -37.18 -35.97
CA ASN A 912 -79.43 -37.93 -37.23
C ASN A 912 -78.53 -39.19 -37.20
N PHE A 913 -78.00 -39.58 -36.03
CA PHE A 913 -77.33 -40.86 -35.84
C PHE A 913 -78.18 -41.78 -34.96
N GLY A 914 -78.11 -43.09 -35.18
CA GLY A 914 -78.82 -44.09 -34.40
C GLY A 914 -78.00 -45.34 -34.13
N ASP A 915 -78.24 -45.95 -32.96
CA ASP A 915 -77.90 -47.35 -32.65
C ASP A 915 -78.93 -48.24 -33.34
N CYS A 916 -78.63 -48.63 -34.59
CA CYS A 916 -79.57 -49.35 -35.43
C CYS A 916 -79.15 -50.80 -35.70
N THR A 917 -78.02 -51.24 -35.14
CA THR A 917 -77.43 -52.55 -35.37
C THR A 917 -77.31 -53.34 -34.07
N ALA A 918 -76.50 -54.40 -34.04
CA ALA A 918 -76.14 -55.11 -32.82
C ALA A 918 -74.76 -54.69 -32.27
N ALA A 919 -74.09 -53.74 -32.94
CA ALA A 919 -72.89 -53.08 -32.42
C ALA A 919 -73.35 -51.88 -31.61
N ALA A 920 -72.97 -51.81 -30.33
CA ALA A 920 -73.35 -50.70 -29.46
C ALA A 920 -72.66 -49.40 -29.90
N GLY A 921 -73.44 -48.35 -30.18
CA GLY A 921 -72.91 -47.08 -30.68
C GLY A 921 -73.92 -46.25 -31.44
N CYS A 922 -73.46 -45.15 -32.02
CA CYS A 922 -74.29 -44.26 -32.86
C CYS A 922 -73.72 -44.23 -34.29
N GLU A 923 -73.46 -45.42 -34.82
CA GLU A 923 -72.73 -45.65 -36.08
C GLU A 923 -73.58 -45.48 -37.34
N THR A 924 -74.91 -45.57 -37.23
CA THR A 924 -75.80 -45.51 -38.40
C THR A 924 -76.22 -44.06 -38.70
N ASP A 925 -75.70 -43.49 -39.79
CA ASP A 925 -76.17 -42.20 -40.32
C ASP A 925 -77.54 -42.36 -40.99
N LEU A 926 -78.57 -41.85 -40.34
CA LEU A 926 -79.96 -41.99 -40.77
C LEU A 926 -80.27 -41.16 -42.04
N ARG A 927 -79.36 -40.31 -42.50
CA ARG A 927 -79.60 -39.41 -43.65
C ARG A 927 -79.28 -40.04 -44.99
N THR A 928 -78.46 -41.10 -44.99
CA THR A 928 -77.86 -41.72 -46.18
C THR A 928 -77.87 -43.24 -46.16
N ASN A 929 -78.29 -43.89 -45.06
CA ASN A 929 -78.34 -45.34 -44.99
C ASN A 929 -79.68 -45.87 -45.52
N ASP A 930 -79.65 -46.52 -46.68
CA ASP A 930 -80.85 -47.05 -47.36
C ASP A 930 -81.63 -48.11 -46.57
N ALA A 931 -81.04 -48.73 -45.53
CA ALA A 931 -81.72 -49.68 -44.65
C ALA A 931 -82.31 -49.04 -43.37
N HIS A 932 -81.93 -47.80 -43.07
CA HIS A 932 -82.28 -47.09 -41.83
C HIS A 932 -82.57 -45.60 -42.09
N CYS A 933 -83.27 -45.30 -43.20
CA CYS A 933 -83.48 -43.95 -43.69
C CYS A 933 -84.45 -43.17 -42.79
N GLY A 934 -83.96 -42.10 -42.16
CA GLY A 934 -84.69 -41.27 -41.19
C GLY A 934 -84.94 -41.91 -39.83
N MET A 935 -85.01 -43.24 -39.74
CA MET A 935 -85.07 -43.98 -38.48
C MET A 935 -84.57 -45.43 -38.65
N CYS A 936 -84.11 -46.03 -37.54
CA CYS A 936 -83.66 -47.42 -37.54
C CYS A 936 -84.74 -48.38 -38.07
N GLY A 937 -84.41 -49.11 -39.14
CA GLY A 937 -85.26 -50.16 -39.72
C GLY A 937 -86.21 -49.68 -40.82
N ASN A 938 -86.19 -48.39 -41.17
CA ASN A 938 -86.92 -47.85 -42.31
C ASN A 938 -86.09 -48.00 -43.59
N ALA A 939 -86.25 -49.13 -44.29
CA ALA A 939 -85.53 -49.40 -45.53
C ALA A 939 -86.24 -48.82 -46.76
N CYS A 940 -85.49 -48.23 -47.68
CA CYS A 940 -86.00 -47.70 -48.93
C CYS A 940 -86.42 -48.82 -49.90
N GLY A 941 -87.44 -48.54 -50.72
CA GLY A 941 -88.00 -49.50 -51.67
C GLY A 941 -87.13 -49.68 -52.92
N PRO A 942 -87.32 -50.76 -53.70
CA PRO A 942 -86.61 -50.96 -54.96
C PRO A 942 -86.77 -49.75 -55.90
N GLY A 943 -85.66 -49.27 -56.45
CA GLY A 943 -85.64 -48.08 -57.32
C GLY A 943 -85.55 -46.73 -56.59
N SER A 944 -85.41 -46.71 -55.26
CA SER A 944 -85.24 -45.51 -54.43
C SER A 944 -84.04 -45.58 -53.49
N ASP A 945 -83.36 -44.43 -53.31
CA ASP A 945 -82.20 -44.26 -52.44
C ASP A 945 -82.54 -43.30 -51.27
N CYS A 946 -81.82 -43.41 -50.15
CA CYS A 946 -81.98 -42.53 -49.00
C CYS A 946 -81.23 -41.20 -49.18
N VAL A 947 -81.98 -40.10 -49.34
CA VAL A 947 -81.41 -38.76 -49.55
C VAL A 947 -82.01 -37.80 -48.51
N GLY A 948 -81.19 -37.39 -47.54
CA GLY A 948 -81.59 -36.38 -46.55
C GLY A 948 -82.68 -36.90 -45.58
N SER A 949 -82.55 -38.16 -45.16
CA SER A 949 -83.48 -38.86 -44.26
C SER A 949 -84.84 -39.24 -44.89
N ASN A 950 -84.97 -39.19 -46.21
CA ASN A 950 -86.17 -39.63 -46.93
C ASN A 950 -85.81 -40.46 -48.16
N CYS A 951 -86.62 -41.47 -48.48
CA CYS A 951 -86.43 -42.29 -49.68
C CYS A 951 -86.93 -41.54 -50.92
N SER A 952 -86.13 -41.50 -51.99
CA SER A 952 -86.44 -40.79 -53.23
C SER A 952 -86.11 -41.64 -54.45
N CYS A 953 -86.94 -41.58 -55.50
CA CYS A 953 -86.71 -42.35 -56.72
C CYS A 953 -85.38 -42.01 -57.41
N THR A 954 -84.73 -43.05 -57.92
CA THR A 954 -83.55 -42.92 -58.78
C THR A 954 -83.94 -42.40 -60.18
N PRO A 955 -83.07 -41.69 -60.92
CA PRO A 955 -83.46 -40.97 -62.15
C PRO A 955 -83.99 -41.81 -63.32
N SER A 956 -83.97 -43.15 -63.24
CA SER A 956 -84.51 -44.05 -64.26
C SER A 956 -85.95 -44.51 -63.98
N PHE A 957 -86.45 -44.27 -62.77
CA PHE A 957 -87.72 -44.79 -62.26
C PHE A 957 -88.62 -43.65 -61.78
N GLY A 958 -89.90 -43.71 -62.13
CA GLY A 958 -90.91 -42.72 -61.76
C GLY A 958 -92.04 -43.30 -60.92
N ASP A 959 -92.56 -42.49 -60.01
CA ASP A 959 -93.87 -42.67 -59.37
C ASP A 959 -94.95 -42.14 -60.33
N CYS A 960 -95.35 -43.00 -61.27
CA CYS A 960 -96.29 -42.64 -62.34
C CYS A 960 -97.71 -43.17 -62.09
N THR A 961 -97.96 -43.86 -60.97
CA THR A 961 -99.26 -44.48 -60.68
C THR A 961 -99.90 -43.90 -59.42
N ALA A 962 -101.08 -44.40 -59.03
CA ALA A 962 -101.72 -44.03 -57.77
C ALA A 962 -101.21 -44.86 -56.56
N THR A 963 -100.23 -45.74 -56.79
CA THR A 963 -99.61 -46.57 -55.75
C THR A 963 -98.21 -46.03 -55.52
N ALA A 964 -97.99 -45.35 -54.40
CA ALA A 964 -96.72 -44.66 -54.14
C ALA A 964 -95.52 -45.62 -54.20
N GLY A 965 -94.55 -45.32 -55.07
CA GLY A 965 -93.45 -46.21 -55.40
C GLY A 965 -92.64 -45.73 -56.60
N CYS A 966 -91.50 -46.36 -56.86
CA CYS A 966 -90.65 -46.06 -58.02
C CYS A 966 -90.71 -47.23 -59.02
N GLU A 967 -91.91 -47.76 -59.29
CA GLU A 967 -92.10 -49.00 -60.05
C GLU A 967 -92.11 -48.83 -61.57
N THR A 968 -92.25 -47.62 -62.09
CA THR A 968 -92.32 -47.37 -63.54
C THR A 968 -90.93 -47.11 -64.12
N ASP A 969 -90.42 -48.01 -64.97
CA ASP A 969 -89.21 -47.75 -65.77
C ASP A 969 -89.56 -46.81 -66.94
N LEU A 970 -89.09 -45.56 -66.84
CA LEU A 970 -89.37 -44.51 -67.81
C LEU A 970 -88.69 -44.75 -69.17
N ARG A 971 -87.78 -45.72 -69.28
CA ARG A 971 -86.97 -45.92 -70.50
C ARG A 971 -87.61 -46.89 -71.50
N THR A 972 -88.61 -47.65 -71.05
CA THR A 972 -89.19 -48.82 -71.74
C THR A 972 -90.71 -48.92 -71.65
N THR A 973 -91.37 -48.08 -70.83
CA THR A 973 -92.84 -48.11 -70.67
C THR A 973 -93.50 -47.16 -71.68
N ASP A 974 -94.18 -47.70 -72.69
CA ASP A 974 -94.77 -46.93 -73.79
C ASP A 974 -95.70 -45.78 -73.35
N ALA A 975 -96.47 -45.98 -72.30
CA ALA A 975 -97.39 -44.98 -71.75
C ALA A 975 -96.71 -43.85 -70.94
N HIS A 976 -95.43 -44.03 -70.57
CA HIS A 976 -94.68 -43.18 -69.64
C HIS A 976 -93.24 -42.95 -70.13
N CYS A 977 -93.06 -42.83 -71.45
CA CYS A 977 -91.75 -42.82 -72.09
C CYS A 977 -90.99 -41.52 -71.80
N GLY A 978 -89.89 -41.60 -71.06
CA GLY A 978 -89.06 -40.48 -70.60
C GLY A 978 -89.66 -39.62 -69.49
N MET A 979 -90.99 -39.59 -69.35
CA MET A 979 -91.67 -38.99 -68.20
C MET A 979 -93.06 -39.58 -68.00
N CYS A 980 -93.56 -39.54 -66.76
CA CYS A 980 -94.91 -39.98 -66.43
C CYS A 980 -95.97 -39.30 -67.32
N GLY A 981 -96.83 -40.11 -67.92
CA GLY A 981 -97.91 -39.68 -68.81
C GLY A 981 -97.54 -39.37 -70.26
N ASN A 982 -96.29 -39.58 -70.69
CA ASN A 982 -95.91 -39.47 -72.10
C ASN A 982 -96.15 -40.79 -72.85
N ASP A 983 -97.32 -40.89 -73.48
CA ASP A 983 -97.75 -42.05 -74.28
C ASP A 983 -97.28 -41.89 -75.75
N CYS A 984 -96.58 -42.89 -76.28
CA CYS A 984 -96.08 -42.90 -77.65
C CYS A 984 -97.20 -42.98 -78.71
N GLY A 985 -98.41 -43.42 -78.35
CA GLY A 985 -99.54 -43.50 -79.27
C GLY A 985 -99.48 -44.70 -80.24
N PRO A 986 -100.46 -44.81 -81.16
CA PRO A 986 -100.54 -45.95 -82.08
C PRO A 986 -99.42 -45.91 -83.14
N ASN A 987 -98.91 -47.10 -83.49
CA ASN A 987 -97.82 -47.34 -84.44
C ASN A 987 -96.46 -46.73 -84.02
N ALA A 988 -96.23 -46.56 -82.71
CA ALA A 988 -94.95 -46.13 -82.16
C ALA A 988 -94.67 -46.77 -80.78
N GLY A 989 -93.40 -47.06 -80.50
CA GLY A 989 -92.95 -47.67 -79.24
C GLY A 989 -91.86 -46.86 -78.52
N CYS A 990 -91.72 -47.08 -77.21
CA CYS A 990 -90.72 -46.45 -76.36
C CYS A 990 -89.38 -47.19 -76.39
N SER A 991 -88.33 -46.51 -76.84
CA SER A 991 -86.96 -47.05 -76.81
C SER A 991 -86.01 -46.00 -76.27
N GLY A 992 -85.33 -46.31 -75.16
CA GLY A 992 -84.33 -45.43 -74.57
C GLY A 992 -84.89 -44.09 -74.10
N SER A 993 -86.14 -44.08 -73.60
CA SER A 993 -86.87 -42.87 -73.16
C SER A 993 -87.39 -41.96 -74.29
N THR A 994 -87.41 -42.43 -75.54
CA THR A 994 -87.96 -41.69 -76.69
C THR A 994 -88.93 -42.56 -77.49
N CYS A 995 -90.02 -41.97 -78.00
CA CYS A 995 -90.97 -42.63 -78.87
C CYS A 995 -90.47 -42.65 -80.33
N SER A 996 -90.66 -43.77 -81.04
CA SER A 996 -90.28 -43.95 -82.45
C SER A 996 -91.32 -44.78 -83.20
N CYS A 997 -91.55 -44.49 -84.48
CA CYS A 997 -92.49 -45.24 -85.31
C CYS A 997 -92.09 -46.72 -85.46
N ASP A 998 -93.11 -47.58 -85.56
CA ASP A 998 -93.00 -48.98 -85.96
C ASP A 998 -92.64 -49.11 -87.44
N ALA A 999 -92.15 -50.29 -87.85
CA ALA A 999 -91.79 -50.55 -89.24
C ALA A 999 -92.99 -50.38 -90.19
N ASP A 1000 -92.70 -49.95 -91.43
CA ASP A 1000 -93.64 -49.65 -92.52
C ASP A 1000 -94.54 -48.41 -92.32
N PHE A 1001 -94.57 -47.82 -91.12
CA PHE A 1001 -95.25 -46.54 -90.82
C PHE A 1001 -94.27 -45.37 -90.70
N ASP A 1002 -94.61 -44.23 -91.32
CA ASP A 1002 -93.75 -43.04 -91.33
C ASP A 1002 -94.59 -41.74 -91.22
N ASP A 1003 -93.98 -40.66 -90.72
CA ASP A 1003 -94.60 -39.32 -90.66
C ASP A 1003 -94.43 -38.61 -92.01
N CYS A 1004 -95.35 -38.90 -92.93
CA CYS A 1004 -95.33 -38.35 -94.28
C CYS A 1004 -96.18 -37.10 -94.48
N THR A 1005 -96.82 -36.55 -93.44
CA THR A 1005 -97.76 -35.43 -93.57
C THR A 1005 -97.28 -34.17 -92.83
N THR A 1006 -98.22 -33.30 -92.43
CA THR A 1006 -97.94 -32.14 -91.56
C THR A 1006 -98.72 -32.23 -90.25
N ALA A 1007 -99.41 -33.35 -90.01
CA ALA A 1007 -99.89 -33.74 -88.69
C ALA A 1007 -98.84 -34.69 -88.11
N ALA A 1008 -98.33 -34.41 -86.91
CA ALA A 1008 -97.27 -35.23 -86.33
C ALA A 1008 -97.81 -36.61 -85.90
N GLY A 1009 -97.23 -37.68 -86.42
CA GLY A 1009 -97.65 -39.05 -86.15
C GLY A 1009 -97.11 -40.09 -87.13
N CYS A 1010 -97.27 -41.37 -86.79
CA CYS A 1010 -96.90 -42.51 -87.63
C CYS A 1010 -98.12 -43.01 -88.43
N GLU A 1011 -98.89 -42.10 -89.06
CA GLU A 1011 -100.16 -42.45 -89.70
C GLU A 1011 -100.06 -42.94 -91.15
N THR A 1012 -98.92 -42.77 -91.82
CA THR A 1012 -98.79 -43.16 -93.24
C THR A 1012 -98.19 -44.55 -93.37
N ASP A 1013 -99.03 -45.52 -93.74
CA ASP A 1013 -98.59 -46.85 -94.20
C ASP A 1013 -97.91 -46.72 -95.57
N THR A 1014 -96.59 -46.85 -95.59
CA THR A 1014 -95.76 -46.74 -96.81
C THR A 1014 -95.77 -48.04 -97.64
N SER A 1015 -96.26 -49.16 -97.09
CA SER A 1015 -96.33 -50.44 -97.79
C SER A 1015 -97.46 -50.53 -98.81
N SER A 1016 -98.56 -49.79 -98.57
CA SER A 1016 -99.80 -49.86 -99.38
C SER A 1016 -100.24 -48.53 -100.01
N SER A 1017 -99.66 -47.40 -99.58
CA SER A 1017 -100.06 -46.07 -100.05
C SER A 1017 -99.58 -45.78 -101.48
N LEU A 1018 -100.52 -45.70 -102.43
CA LEU A 1018 -100.23 -45.31 -103.83
C LEU A 1018 -99.52 -43.96 -104.00
N ALA A 1019 -99.56 -43.08 -102.99
CA ALA A 1019 -98.93 -41.75 -103.01
C ALA A 1019 -97.60 -41.68 -102.23
N HIS A 1020 -97.32 -42.67 -101.38
CA HIS A 1020 -96.17 -42.72 -100.46
C HIS A 1020 -95.52 -44.12 -100.47
N CYS A 1021 -95.46 -44.75 -101.64
CA CYS A 1021 -95.09 -46.15 -101.77
C CYS A 1021 -93.59 -46.34 -101.50
N GLY A 1022 -93.25 -47.09 -100.46
CA GLY A 1022 -91.88 -47.37 -100.00
C GLY A 1022 -91.16 -46.18 -99.34
N ALA A 1023 -91.63 -44.95 -99.56
CA ALA A 1023 -91.17 -43.73 -98.88
C ALA A 1023 -92.14 -42.56 -99.11
N CYS A 1024 -92.16 -41.61 -98.18
CA CYS A 1024 -92.99 -40.41 -98.25
C CYS A 1024 -92.87 -39.64 -99.60
N ASN A 1025 -94.02 -39.28 -100.19
CA ASN A 1025 -94.14 -38.55 -101.45
C ASN A 1025 -93.57 -39.28 -102.70
N SER A 1026 -93.64 -40.62 -102.70
CA SER A 1026 -93.32 -41.48 -103.85
C SER A 1026 -94.59 -42.06 -104.50
N PRO A 1027 -95.28 -41.30 -105.40
CA PRO A 1027 -96.52 -41.76 -106.02
C PRO A 1027 -96.28 -42.71 -107.21
N CYS A 1028 -97.01 -43.83 -107.24
CA CYS A 1028 -96.84 -44.86 -108.27
C CYS A 1028 -97.25 -44.44 -109.69
N ASP A 1029 -98.16 -43.47 -109.81
CA ASP A 1029 -98.53 -42.85 -111.10
C ASP A 1029 -97.28 -42.31 -111.84
N ALA A 1030 -96.33 -41.72 -111.10
CA ALA A 1030 -95.09 -41.19 -111.69
C ALA A 1030 -94.18 -42.30 -112.26
N MET A 1031 -94.29 -43.52 -111.72
CA MET A 1031 -93.57 -44.71 -112.18
C MET A 1031 -94.29 -45.47 -113.30
N ARG A 1032 -95.49 -45.05 -113.73
CA ARG A 1032 -96.38 -45.78 -114.67
C ARG A 1032 -96.88 -47.12 -114.11
N ALA A 1033 -97.33 -47.08 -112.86
CA ALA A 1033 -97.92 -48.18 -112.10
C ALA A 1033 -99.28 -47.73 -111.52
N ASP A 1034 -100.22 -48.65 -111.32
CA ASP A 1034 -101.58 -48.38 -110.81
C ASP A 1034 -101.86 -48.99 -109.41
N SER A 1035 -100.84 -49.56 -108.77
CA SER A 1035 -100.90 -50.12 -107.41
C SER A 1035 -99.58 -49.96 -106.65
N CYS A 1036 -99.66 -50.03 -105.32
CA CYS A 1036 -98.54 -50.14 -104.38
C CYS A 1036 -98.71 -51.42 -103.57
N VAL A 1037 -97.67 -52.26 -103.51
CA VAL A 1037 -97.68 -53.53 -102.75
C VAL A 1037 -96.32 -53.72 -102.11
N ASP A 1038 -96.28 -53.91 -100.79
CA ASP A 1038 -95.06 -54.04 -99.97
C ASP A 1038 -94.02 -52.92 -100.22
N GLY A 1039 -94.51 -51.70 -100.51
CA GLY A 1039 -93.69 -50.52 -100.79
C GLY A 1039 -93.17 -50.41 -102.24
N ASP A 1040 -93.46 -51.38 -103.10
CA ASP A 1040 -93.11 -51.35 -104.52
C ASP A 1040 -94.33 -51.00 -105.41
N CYS A 1041 -94.11 -50.10 -106.38
CA CYS A 1041 -95.11 -49.70 -107.35
C CYS A 1041 -95.27 -50.74 -108.48
N GLN A 1042 -96.51 -51.17 -108.76
CA GLN A 1042 -96.82 -52.25 -109.72
C GLN A 1042 -97.95 -51.88 -110.70
N CYS A 1043 -97.88 -52.39 -111.94
CA CYS A 1043 -98.95 -52.29 -112.94
C CYS A 1043 -99.66 -53.63 -113.06
N GLY A 1044 -100.87 -53.74 -112.49
CA GLY A 1044 -101.46 -55.05 -112.20
C GLY A 1044 -100.50 -55.92 -111.38
N ASP A 1045 -100.44 -57.22 -111.66
CA ASP A 1045 -99.52 -58.18 -110.99
C ASP A 1045 -98.06 -58.10 -111.51
N GLY A 1046 -97.65 -56.98 -112.10
CA GLY A 1046 -96.38 -56.85 -112.83
C GLY A 1046 -95.59 -55.56 -112.55
N PRO A 1047 -94.30 -55.50 -112.93
CA PRO A 1047 -93.48 -54.31 -112.73
C PRO A 1047 -93.99 -53.10 -113.52
N PRO A 1048 -93.61 -51.87 -113.14
CA PRO A 1048 -94.10 -50.64 -113.78
C PRO A 1048 -93.84 -50.60 -115.29
N CYS A 1049 -94.72 -49.90 -116.03
CA CYS A 1049 -94.64 -49.90 -117.48
C CYS A 1049 -93.40 -49.18 -118.04
N ASN A 1050 -92.83 -49.77 -119.10
CA ASN A 1050 -91.69 -49.22 -119.81
C ASN A 1050 -91.97 -47.83 -120.41
N ALA A 1051 -90.91 -47.05 -120.62
CA ALA A 1051 -91.03 -45.70 -121.18
C ALA A 1051 -91.72 -45.69 -122.56
N GLY A 1052 -92.79 -44.92 -122.68
CA GLY A 1052 -93.67 -44.88 -123.86
C GLY A 1052 -95.00 -45.63 -123.71
N GLN A 1053 -95.17 -46.37 -122.62
CA GLN A 1053 -96.43 -47.04 -122.26
C GLN A 1053 -97.11 -46.37 -121.05
N THR A 1054 -98.41 -46.60 -120.90
CA THR A 1054 -99.18 -46.32 -119.68
C THR A 1054 -99.82 -47.61 -119.16
N CYS A 1055 -99.86 -47.76 -117.84
CA CYS A 1055 -100.67 -48.79 -117.20
C CYS A 1055 -102.13 -48.38 -117.29
N THR A 1056 -102.96 -49.19 -117.96
CA THR A 1056 -104.40 -48.88 -118.09
C THR A 1056 -105.20 -50.15 -117.85
N GLY A 1057 -105.75 -50.29 -116.64
CA GLY A 1057 -106.49 -51.49 -116.22
C GLY A 1057 -105.58 -52.71 -116.02
N GLY A 1058 -104.46 -52.54 -115.32
CA GLY A 1058 -103.51 -53.62 -115.02
C GLY A 1058 -102.70 -54.15 -116.22
N ALA A 1059 -102.62 -53.42 -117.33
CA ALA A 1059 -101.83 -53.81 -118.49
C ALA A 1059 -101.12 -52.61 -119.15
N CYS A 1060 -99.86 -52.81 -119.56
CA CYS A 1060 -99.04 -51.79 -120.22
C CYS A 1060 -99.41 -51.62 -121.70
N THR A 1061 -100.09 -50.53 -122.02
CA THR A 1061 -100.46 -50.13 -123.39
C THR A 1061 -99.54 -49.02 -123.90
N MET A 1062 -99.06 -49.11 -125.14
CA MET A 1062 -98.38 -48.00 -125.82
C MET A 1062 -99.35 -46.83 -126.05
N MET A 1063 -98.87 -45.60 -125.88
CA MET A 1063 -99.59 -44.38 -126.31
C MET A 1063 -99.65 -44.24 -127.84
#